data_AF-A0A814XTM3-F1
#
_entry.id   AF-A0A814XTM3-F1
#
_cell.length_a   1.000
_cell.length_b   1.000
_cell.length_c   1.000
_cell.angle_alpha   90.00
_cell.angle_beta   90.00
_cell.angle_gamma   90.00
#
_symmetry.space_group_name_H-M   'P 1'
#
loop_
_entity.id
_entity.type
_entity.pdbx_description
1 polymer ?
#
loop_
_entity_poly.entity_id
_entity_poly.type
_entity_poly.pdbx_seq_one_letter_code
_entity_poly.pdbx_strand_id
1 'polypeptide(L)'
;MTDAKHMNVYRIASFYYIHVLDQNTNVTRLEVGPKTFVRQDHEKVLLDPERMLIIPPRHYCVIENPAVRDKNGKVILDSNGQVKLLHSDVDIRFAQEPFSLYPGEILKQTITPLKVIEPNCALRLRAVLDFVDEQGQQIRAGDEFLFHGPGTYFPRKEVSVEEQIKAIILKPNEAVRLRAKKEMTDRDGFERETGEEWLNRTVGSYLPLAYEEVVSTVKAYVLTDKKALHVRALRTFTDSLKRKHLHGEEWLVYARDAETYIPDVYEEVVGVVSVTVLNSRQYCIILDPVDSDGKLQLGKKQLIQGEKTFFLQPGERLAKGIQDVYVLEEDEGLILRCTESFKEDGGEKTFFLQPGERLAKGIQDVYVLEEDEGLILRCTESFKEDGKVARNPGDRWMVRGPKDYIPAVEAEVILRRKAIPLDVNEGIYVRDVKTGKIRSVIGNTYLLTENEELWEKDLPVQVEQLIVLDPRYFEDKQGLPSTIPPRDKSKVITYRVPHNACVQIYDYKSKKARIIFGPELVMLGPDEQFTVLNLSGEKPKAPNKIRAICLLLGPEFSSDIVTIESSDHARLSLRLSYNWHFEITDRNDTKEVAKLFSVPDFIGDFCKAVAAKIRGAVASISFDDFHKNSAKVIRASVFGLDENKRINKRLVFPQNNLVLTSIDIQSVEPVDQRTRDALQKSVQLAIEITTNSQEAQAKHMASRTEQEAKGHLERQKITDEAEAEKERRNLLQLQALSAAVESTGQSRAEAQSRAEAAKIEGEAAVEQATLRAQAEKIEADIELFRLTQSRELELSYRRLTSDLEIEKAKRLADIETEEFKQHVTTIGPKTIQAIATSGPDNQVKLLQALGIKSTLITDGRIKLTSCQFALTLQIVTLTENWTKWPKTIKHKFIPSSANDGVFWMPWEQMPSFFSSVTICKVNANWHEARKRGQFSDFSSTITSAYGLDCPYGAELEIEVFNAGDGNYYNRLKDPDVDLFLILLSANGYCRAYKHDVDYYITLSTTVPPGRYIILAGSMSVVNYLVYPAFNLVVHGSQPFVVHDQPSSYELAADAFHAVAFRANNRQDMGGGVSILTFDDNGNFGLVCENKSNRTVRLSSNFQGSKNVLSSRHAFQMIDTIPAKTQQLIAIFTRKMFSNDVQIAYQASGELLDPDHYIRARNNPAIPPQALGLHILRPVY
;
A
#
# COMPACT_ATOMS: atom_id res chain seq x y z
N MET A 1 20.59 42.59 -39.33
CA MET A 1 21.92 43.09 -39.71
C MET A 1 22.90 42.68 -38.64
N THR A 2 23.90 41.88 -39.00
CA THR A 2 25.04 41.43 -38.18
C THR A 2 26.10 40.95 -39.17
N ASP A 3 27.32 41.48 -39.11
CA ASP A 3 28.31 41.25 -40.16
C ASP A 3 28.87 39.82 -40.15
N ALA A 4 28.40 39.01 -41.11
CA ALA A 4 29.04 37.77 -41.47
C ALA A 4 30.28 38.06 -42.34
N LYS A 5 31.47 37.63 -41.90
CA LYS A 5 32.69 37.74 -42.70
C LYS A 5 32.50 37.00 -44.03
N HIS A 6 32.55 37.72 -45.15
CA HIS A 6 32.52 37.11 -46.48
C HIS A 6 33.76 36.24 -46.71
N MET A 7 33.65 34.95 -46.45
CA MET A 7 34.60 33.96 -46.95
C MET A 7 34.36 33.78 -48.45
N ASN A 8 35.42 33.96 -49.25
CA ASN A 8 35.39 33.69 -50.69
C ASN A 8 35.78 32.26 -51.04
N VAL A 9 36.29 31.49 -50.06
CA VAL A 9 36.78 30.12 -50.23
C VAL A 9 36.18 29.20 -49.17
N TYR A 10 35.49 28.16 -49.60
CA TYR A 10 34.82 27.16 -48.77
C TYR A 10 35.46 25.79 -49.00
N ARG A 11 36.11 25.23 -47.96
CA ARG A 11 36.69 23.87 -48.04
C ARG A 11 35.63 22.83 -47.67
N ILE A 12 34.99 22.26 -48.69
CA ILE A 12 34.01 21.18 -48.54
C ILE A 12 34.78 19.86 -48.38
N ALA A 13 34.63 19.21 -47.23
CA ALA A 13 35.27 17.92 -46.96
C ALA A 13 34.56 16.74 -47.67
N SER A 14 35.15 15.55 -47.62
CA SER A 14 34.47 14.32 -48.06
C SER A 14 33.21 14.08 -47.22
N PHE A 15 32.11 13.68 -47.86
CA PHE A 15 30.78 13.54 -47.24
C PHE A 15 30.18 14.85 -46.68
N TYR A 16 30.60 16.00 -47.21
CA TYR A 16 29.97 17.30 -46.97
C TYR A 16 29.43 17.91 -48.27
N TYR A 17 28.46 18.82 -48.15
CA TYR A 17 27.90 19.59 -49.26
C TYR A 17 27.56 21.04 -48.85
N ILE A 18 27.40 21.92 -49.84
CA ILE A 18 26.80 23.26 -49.69
C ILE A 18 25.70 23.49 -50.72
N HIS A 19 24.83 24.47 -50.48
CA HIS A 19 23.91 25.01 -51.49
C HIS A 19 24.38 26.39 -51.93
N VAL A 20 24.48 26.60 -53.24
CA VAL A 20 24.95 27.86 -53.86
C VAL A 20 23.86 28.43 -54.75
N LEU A 21 23.44 29.66 -54.47
CA LEU A 21 22.58 30.46 -55.33
C LEU A 21 23.42 31.29 -56.29
N ASP A 22 23.24 31.07 -57.59
CA ASP A 22 23.64 32.02 -58.62
C ASP A 22 22.58 33.14 -58.70
N GLN A 23 23.00 34.38 -58.48
CA GLN A 23 22.12 35.55 -58.44
C GLN A 23 21.76 36.09 -59.84
N ASN A 24 22.46 35.68 -60.90
CA ASN A 24 22.13 36.05 -62.28
C ASN A 24 20.96 35.20 -62.81
N THR A 25 20.94 33.91 -62.49
CA THR A 25 19.89 32.96 -62.91
C THR A 25 18.82 32.71 -61.85
N ASN A 26 19.06 33.11 -60.59
CA ASN A 26 18.31 32.73 -59.38
C ASN A 26 18.26 31.21 -59.12
N VAL A 27 19.17 30.43 -59.71
CA VAL A 27 19.23 28.97 -59.53
C VAL A 27 20.02 28.63 -58.28
N THR A 28 19.38 27.95 -57.32
CA THR A 28 20.11 27.28 -56.23
C THR A 28 20.53 25.89 -56.68
N ARG A 29 21.83 25.60 -56.63
CA ARG A 29 22.43 24.31 -56.98
C ARG A 29 23.18 23.67 -55.80
N LEU A 30 23.36 22.36 -55.88
CA LEU A 30 24.07 21.54 -54.90
C LEU A 30 25.56 21.43 -55.27
N GLU A 31 26.45 21.65 -54.30
CA GLU A 31 27.90 21.49 -54.49
C GLU A 31 28.47 20.51 -53.46
N VAL A 32 28.80 19.28 -53.90
CA VAL A 32 29.35 18.18 -53.08
C VAL A 32 30.88 18.19 -53.03
N GLY A 33 31.47 17.83 -51.87
CA GLY A 33 32.90 17.62 -51.66
C GLY A 33 33.37 16.16 -51.82
N PRO A 34 34.70 15.89 -51.77
CA PRO A 34 35.76 16.79 -51.33
C PRO A 34 36.19 17.80 -52.42
N LYS A 35 36.06 19.10 -52.12
CA LYS A 35 36.60 20.18 -52.98
C LYS A 35 36.75 21.49 -52.23
N THR A 36 37.66 22.33 -52.71
CA THR A 36 37.74 23.74 -52.31
C THR A 36 36.91 24.57 -53.28
N PHE A 37 35.71 24.96 -52.87
CA PHE A 37 34.82 25.82 -53.66
C PHE A 37 35.24 27.29 -53.51
N VAL A 38 35.32 28.01 -54.63
CA VAL A 38 35.64 29.45 -54.67
C VAL A 38 34.44 30.19 -55.21
N ARG A 39 33.81 31.00 -54.34
CA ARG A 39 32.57 31.73 -54.61
C ARG A 39 32.84 32.89 -55.57
N GLN A 40 32.16 32.92 -56.71
CA GLN A 40 32.21 34.03 -57.66
C GLN A 40 31.37 35.22 -57.15
N ASP A 41 31.57 36.42 -57.73
CA ASP A 41 30.91 37.65 -57.26
C ASP A 41 29.38 37.61 -57.37
N HIS A 42 28.85 36.88 -58.36
CA HIS A 42 27.42 36.65 -58.56
C HIS A 42 26.87 35.44 -57.77
N GLU A 43 27.68 34.81 -56.92
CA GLU A 43 27.29 33.62 -56.17
C GLU A 43 27.16 33.91 -54.67
N LYS A 44 26.10 33.34 -54.09
CA LYS A 44 25.83 33.36 -52.67
C LYS A 44 25.67 31.93 -52.15
N VAL A 45 26.59 31.51 -51.28
CA VAL A 45 26.40 30.30 -50.48
C VAL A 45 25.20 30.55 -49.55
N LEU A 46 24.17 29.69 -49.64
CA LEU A 46 22.98 29.76 -48.78
C LEU A 46 23.10 28.87 -47.55
N LEU A 47 23.91 27.82 -47.65
CA LEU A 47 24.09 26.77 -46.65
C LEU A 47 25.58 26.48 -46.52
N ASP A 48 26.15 26.75 -45.34
CA ASP A 48 27.54 26.41 -45.02
C ASP A 48 27.77 24.87 -45.07
N PRO A 49 29.03 24.38 -45.10
CA PRO A 49 29.32 22.95 -45.26
C PRO A 49 28.63 22.04 -44.23
N GLU A 50 27.53 21.42 -44.64
CA GLU A 50 26.80 20.42 -43.87
C GLU A 50 27.24 19.00 -44.24
N ARG A 51 26.98 18.04 -43.33
CA ARG A 51 27.25 16.61 -43.56
C ARG A 51 26.14 15.97 -44.38
N MET A 52 26.53 15.07 -45.28
CA MET A 52 25.62 14.13 -45.90
C MET A 52 24.91 13.26 -44.85
N LEU A 53 23.67 12.89 -45.15
CA LEU A 53 22.88 11.97 -44.35
C LEU A 53 23.39 10.54 -44.58
N ILE A 54 23.76 9.87 -43.49
CA ILE A 54 24.18 8.47 -43.45
C ILE A 54 23.08 7.71 -42.72
N ILE A 55 22.37 6.81 -43.40
CA ILE A 55 21.31 6.00 -42.80
C ILE A 55 21.90 4.63 -42.43
N PRO A 56 22.05 4.29 -41.13
CA PRO A 56 22.61 3.00 -40.74
C PRO A 56 21.70 1.83 -41.13
N PRO A 57 22.23 0.59 -41.19
CA PRO A 57 21.42 -0.62 -41.32
C PRO A 57 20.26 -0.65 -40.32
N ARG A 58 19.10 -1.17 -40.75
CA ARG A 58 17.84 -1.19 -39.98
C ARG A 58 17.32 0.20 -39.53
N HIS A 59 17.71 1.29 -40.19
CA HIS A 59 17.14 2.62 -40.00
C HIS A 59 16.52 3.15 -41.29
N TYR A 60 15.69 4.18 -41.15
CA TYR A 60 15.10 4.97 -42.24
C TYR A 60 15.11 6.46 -41.89
N CYS A 61 14.90 7.33 -42.87
CA CYS A 61 14.50 8.72 -42.64
C CYS A 61 13.38 9.12 -43.62
N VAL A 62 12.69 10.21 -43.31
CA VAL A 62 11.56 10.71 -44.13
C VAL A 62 11.91 12.09 -44.67
N ILE A 63 11.80 12.25 -45.99
CA ILE A 63 12.14 13.47 -46.72
C ILE A 63 10.88 14.01 -47.40
N GLU A 64 10.69 15.32 -47.29
CA GLU A 64 9.57 16.07 -47.85
C GLU A 64 10.06 16.91 -49.03
N ASN A 65 9.21 17.05 -50.05
CA ASN A 65 9.57 17.59 -51.37
C ASN A 65 10.74 16.83 -52.03
N PRO A 66 10.71 15.50 -52.15
CA PRO A 66 11.83 14.72 -52.69
C PRO A 66 12.16 15.06 -54.14
N ALA A 67 13.44 15.00 -54.49
CA ALA A 67 13.90 15.27 -55.85
C ALA A 67 13.42 14.22 -56.86
N VAL A 68 12.85 14.68 -57.98
CA VAL A 68 12.38 13.82 -59.08
C VAL A 68 13.58 13.12 -59.73
N ARG A 69 13.50 11.80 -59.89
CA ARG A 69 14.56 10.97 -60.50
C ARG A 69 14.08 10.32 -61.79
N ASP A 70 15.02 10.09 -62.71
CA ASP A 70 14.81 9.27 -63.91
C ASP A 70 14.85 7.77 -63.59
N LYS A 71 14.63 6.93 -64.62
CA LYS A 71 14.69 5.46 -64.50
C LYS A 71 16.07 4.91 -64.13
N ASN A 72 17.12 5.74 -64.16
CA ASN A 72 18.49 5.40 -63.79
C ASN A 72 18.85 5.96 -62.39
N GLY A 73 17.87 6.52 -61.66
CA GLY A 73 18.07 7.10 -60.33
C GLY A 73 18.68 8.51 -60.32
N LYS A 74 18.92 9.12 -61.49
CA LYS A 74 19.54 10.45 -61.63
C LYS A 74 18.49 11.55 -61.50
N VAL A 75 18.82 12.61 -60.76
CA VAL A 75 17.90 13.73 -60.52
C VAL A 75 17.64 14.55 -61.79
N ILE A 76 16.37 14.88 -62.01
CA ILE A 76 15.89 15.68 -63.14
C ILE A 76 15.96 17.17 -62.79
N LEU A 77 16.49 17.95 -63.73
CA LEU A 77 16.50 19.41 -63.68
C LEU A 77 15.35 19.98 -64.53
N ASP A 78 14.81 21.12 -64.12
CA ASP A 78 13.80 21.87 -64.88
C ASP A 78 14.47 22.78 -65.94
N SER A 79 13.69 23.53 -66.74
CA SER A 79 14.21 24.32 -67.88
C SER A 79 15.33 25.30 -67.51
N ASN A 80 15.34 25.76 -66.26
CA ASN A 80 16.27 26.76 -65.76
C ASN A 80 17.51 26.12 -65.08
N GLY A 81 17.64 24.79 -65.07
CA GLY A 81 18.75 24.08 -64.42
C GLY A 81 18.58 23.86 -62.91
N GLN A 82 17.48 24.33 -62.31
CA GLN A 82 17.13 24.01 -60.92
C GLN A 82 16.62 22.57 -60.79
N VAL A 83 16.88 21.94 -59.64
CA VAL A 83 16.38 20.58 -59.34
C VAL A 83 14.86 20.57 -59.22
N LYS A 84 14.21 19.61 -59.89
CA LYS A 84 12.76 19.42 -59.83
C LYS A 84 12.36 18.56 -58.63
N LEU A 85 11.37 19.01 -57.85
CA LEU A 85 10.90 18.35 -56.63
C LEU A 85 9.43 17.90 -56.77
N LEU A 86 9.07 16.82 -56.06
CA LEU A 86 7.68 16.43 -55.85
C LEU A 86 7.11 17.20 -54.65
N HIS A 87 6.72 18.46 -54.88
CA HIS A 87 6.23 19.33 -53.80
C HIS A 87 5.03 18.72 -53.05
N SER A 88 5.08 18.78 -51.72
CA SER A 88 4.12 18.17 -50.79
C SER A 88 4.04 16.63 -50.80
N ASP A 89 4.88 15.95 -51.58
CA ASP A 89 5.05 14.48 -51.48
C ASP A 89 6.17 14.12 -50.48
N VAL A 90 6.22 12.83 -50.12
CA VAL A 90 7.11 12.27 -49.11
C VAL A 90 7.87 11.06 -49.67
N ASP A 91 9.16 10.97 -49.36
CA ASP A 91 10.06 9.86 -49.70
C ASP A 91 10.62 9.24 -48.41
N ILE A 92 10.68 7.90 -48.37
CA ILE A 92 11.13 7.12 -47.21
C ILE A 92 12.41 6.40 -47.61
N ARG A 93 13.55 6.95 -47.20
CA ARG A 93 14.87 6.41 -47.54
C ARG A 93 15.35 5.46 -46.47
N PHE A 94 15.78 4.26 -46.87
CA PHE A 94 16.35 3.23 -46.02
C PHE A 94 17.88 3.28 -46.04
N ALA A 95 18.56 2.31 -45.42
CA ALA A 95 20.03 2.22 -45.42
C ALA A 95 20.60 2.19 -46.86
N GLN A 96 21.38 3.21 -47.20
CA GLN A 96 22.01 3.42 -48.51
C GLN A 96 23.30 4.24 -48.36
N GLU A 97 24.01 4.49 -49.48
CA GLU A 97 25.22 5.32 -49.47
C GLU A 97 24.95 6.76 -48.98
N PRO A 98 25.95 7.44 -48.35
CA PRO A 98 25.80 8.80 -47.86
C PRO A 98 25.32 9.77 -48.94
N PHE A 99 24.23 10.49 -48.69
CA PHE A 99 23.63 11.40 -49.65
C PHE A 99 23.40 12.80 -49.09
N SER A 100 23.41 13.78 -49.98
CA SER A 100 23.09 15.17 -49.68
C SER A 100 21.61 15.46 -49.94
N LEU A 101 21.04 16.42 -49.22
CA LEU A 101 19.73 16.97 -49.57
C LEU A 101 19.87 17.95 -50.73
N TYR A 102 19.00 17.85 -51.72
CA TYR A 102 18.94 18.83 -52.80
C TYR A 102 18.24 20.13 -52.35
N PRO A 103 18.49 21.28 -53.02
CA PRO A 103 17.86 22.55 -52.65
C PRO A 103 16.32 22.47 -52.66
N GLY A 104 15.73 22.47 -51.46
CA GLY A 104 14.28 22.36 -51.23
C GLY A 104 13.79 20.98 -50.75
N GLU A 105 14.61 19.93 -50.78
CA GLU A 105 14.35 18.71 -50.00
C GLU A 105 14.47 19.04 -48.50
N ILE A 106 13.50 18.59 -47.69
CA ILE A 106 13.46 18.84 -46.24
C ILE A 106 13.49 17.50 -45.49
N LEU A 107 14.39 17.35 -44.51
CA LEU A 107 14.42 16.18 -43.63
C LEU A 107 13.29 16.25 -42.59
N LYS A 108 12.09 15.77 -42.98
CA LYS A 108 10.86 15.79 -42.17
C LYS A 108 10.95 14.90 -40.93
N GLN A 109 11.58 13.73 -41.05
CA GLN A 109 11.90 12.86 -39.91
C GLN A 109 13.37 12.46 -39.99
N THR A 110 14.10 12.68 -38.89
CA THR A 110 15.50 12.26 -38.74
C THR A 110 15.65 10.74 -38.78
N ILE A 111 16.89 10.28 -38.98
CA ILE A 111 17.27 8.86 -38.94
C ILE A 111 16.66 8.17 -37.72
N THR A 112 15.77 7.21 -37.97
CA THR A 112 14.94 6.49 -36.97
C THR A 112 15.10 4.99 -37.21
N PRO A 113 15.22 4.14 -36.16
CA PRO A 113 15.25 2.68 -36.36
C PRO A 113 13.92 2.16 -36.93
N LEU A 114 14.00 1.14 -37.77
CA LEU A 114 12.83 0.38 -38.23
C LEU A 114 12.17 -0.34 -37.04
N LYS A 115 10.84 -0.37 -37.01
CA LYS A 115 10.10 -0.94 -35.87
C LYS A 115 10.06 -2.46 -35.96
N VAL A 116 10.84 -3.12 -35.12
CA VAL A 116 10.77 -4.58 -34.93
C VAL A 116 9.54 -4.92 -34.08
N ILE A 117 8.76 -5.89 -34.54
CA ILE A 117 7.56 -6.41 -33.89
C ILE A 117 7.84 -7.84 -33.44
N GLU A 118 7.56 -8.11 -32.17
CA GLU A 118 7.79 -9.40 -31.51
C GLU A 118 6.70 -10.42 -31.88
N PRO A 119 6.94 -11.74 -31.67
CA PRO A 119 5.86 -12.74 -31.70
C PRO A 119 4.71 -12.34 -30.76
N ASN A 120 3.47 -12.71 -31.10
CA ASN A 120 2.26 -12.33 -30.36
C ASN A 120 1.99 -10.80 -30.29
N CYS A 121 2.64 -9.99 -31.14
CA CYS A 121 2.31 -8.59 -31.35
C CYS A 121 1.95 -8.32 -32.82
N ALA A 122 1.19 -7.24 -33.05
CA ALA A 122 0.98 -6.67 -34.38
C ALA A 122 0.95 -5.14 -34.33
N LEU A 123 1.14 -4.48 -35.47
CA LEU A 123 0.75 -3.08 -35.65
C LEU A 123 -0.63 -3.01 -36.29
N ARG A 124 -1.54 -2.18 -35.74
CA ARG A 124 -2.70 -1.73 -36.52
C ARG A 124 -2.24 -0.60 -37.44
N LEU A 125 -2.34 -0.87 -38.72
CA LEU A 125 -1.99 0.01 -39.82
C LEU A 125 -3.28 0.53 -40.43
N ARG A 126 -3.25 1.76 -40.95
CA ARG A 126 -4.37 2.40 -41.62
C ARG A 126 -3.92 3.04 -42.91
N ALA A 127 -4.66 2.83 -43.99
CA ALA A 127 -4.39 3.47 -45.26
C ALA A 127 -4.81 4.95 -45.23
N VAL A 128 -3.88 5.83 -45.60
CA VAL A 128 -4.10 7.29 -45.72
C VAL A 128 -4.51 7.65 -47.16
N LEU A 129 -4.06 6.85 -48.13
CA LEU A 129 -4.32 6.98 -49.56
C LEU A 129 -4.66 5.60 -50.15
N ASP A 130 -5.33 5.57 -51.30
CA ASP A 130 -5.52 4.33 -52.06
C ASP A 130 -4.18 3.81 -52.59
N PHE A 131 -3.86 2.54 -52.35
CA PHE A 131 -2.63 1.92 -52.87
C PHE A 131 -2.78 0.42 -53.16
N VAL A 132 -1.78 -0.15 -53.83
CA VAL A 132 -1.70 -1.59 -54.09
C VAL A 132 -0.62 -2.20 -53.20
N ASP A 133 -0.96 -3.26 -52.48
CA ASP A 133 -0.06 -3.96 -51.56
C ASP A 133 0.99 -4.84 -52.30
N GLU A 134 1.89 -5.50 -51.56
CA GLU A 134 2.88 -6.44 -52.13
C GLU A 134 2.25 -7.71 -52.75
N GLN A 135 1.04 -8.09 -52.33
CA GLN A 135 0.28 -9.23 -52.88
C GLN A 135 -0.62 -8.84 -54.06
N GLY A 136 -0.68 -7.55 -54.41
CA GLY A 136 -1.52 -7.03 -55.50
C GLY A 136 -2.94 -6.64 -55.08
N GLN A 137 -3.26 -6.66 -53.79
CA GLN A 137 -4.57 -6.24 -53.28
C GLN A 137 -4.70 -4.71 -53.31
N GLN A 138 -5.83 -4.20 -53.79
CA GLN A 138 -6.19 -2.79 -53.65
C GLN A 138 -6.67 -2.52 -52.23
N ILE A 139 -5.98 -1.61 -51.53
CA ILE A 139 -6.33 -1.11 -50.20
C ILE A 139 -6.78 0.34 -50.36
N ARG A 140 -7.93 0.71 -49.77
CA ARG A 140 -8.55 2.03 -49.91
C ARG A 140 -8.23 2.94 -48.73
N ALA A 141 -8.19 4.24 -48.96
CA ALA A 141 -8.03 5.24 -47.91
C ALA A 141 -9.09 5.06 -46.80
N GLY A 142 -8.64 4.84 -45.56
CA GLY A 142 -9.49 4.55 -44.40
C GLY A 142 -9.66 3.07 -44.04
N ASP A 143 -9.11 2.14 -44.83
CA ASP A 143 -9.03 0.71 -44.45
C ASP A 143 -7.99 0.50 -43.34
N GLU A 144 -8.29 -0.39 -42.38
CA GLU A 144 -7.39 -0.80 -41.29
C GLU A 144 -7.00 -2.28 -41.42
N PHE A 145 -5.73 -2.60 -41.22
CA PHE A 145 -5.16 -3.94 -41.38
C PHE A 145 -3.98 -4.18 -40.40
N LEU A 146 -3.53 -5.43 -40.26
CA LEU A 146 -2.53 -5.82 -39.25
C LEU A 146 -1.21 -6.30 -39.86
N PHE A 147 -0.10 -5.65 -39.49
CA PHE A 147 1.25 -6.21 -39.69
C PHE A 147 1.63 -7.07 -38.49
N HIS A 148 1.67 -8.39 -38.69
CA HIS A 148 1.89 -9.39 -37.65
C HIS A 148 3.39 -9.63 -37.39
N GLY A 149 3.78 -9.79 -36.13
CA GLY A 149 5.12 -10.24 -35.75
C GLY A 149 5.26 -11.77 -35.66
N PRO A 150 6.50 -12.32 -35.68
CA PRO A 150 7.77 -11.60 -35.67
C PRO A 150 8.16 -11.02 -37.03
N GLY A 151 8.51 -9.73 -37.07
CA GLY A 151 8.87 -9.04 -38.31
C GLY A 151 9.44 -7.64 -38.09
N THR A 152 10.15 -7.11 -39.09
CA THR A 152 10.54 -5.69 -39.11
C THR A 152 9.58 -4.93 -40.00
N TYR A 153 8.84 -3.96 -39.46
CA TYR A 153 7.96 -3.12 -40.24
C TYR A 153 8.77 -2.08 -41.03
N PHE A 154 8.55 -2.04 -42.35
CA PHE A 154 9.09 -1.03 -43.27
C PHE A 154 7.99 0.01 -43.53
N PRO A 155 8.13 1.26 -43.06
CA PRO A 155 7.13 2.30 -43.28
C PRO A 155 6.91 2.60 -44.76
N ARG A 156 5.64 2.73 -45.14
CA ARG A 156 5.17 3.22 -46.45
C ARG A 156 4.59 4.63 -46.28
N LYS A 157 4.56 5.44 -47.35
CA LYS A 157 4.03 6.83 -47.25
C LYS A 157 2.50 6.88 -47.30
N GLU A 158 1.90 5.82 -47.81
CA GLU A 158 0.46 5.61 -47.97
C GLU A 158 -0.21 5.08 -46.68
N VAL A 159 0.56 4.77 -45.63
CA VAL A 159 0.11 3.99 -44.46
C VAL A 159 0.52 4.64 -43.14
N SER A 160 -0.45 5.00 -42.28
CA SER A 160 -0.21 5.37 -40.89
C SER A 160 -0.10 4.14 -39.98
N VAL A 161 0.69 4.26 -38.91
CA VAL A 161 0.71 3.31 -37.80
C VAL A 161 -0.16 3.89 -36.70
N GLU A 162 -1.29 3.26 -36.38
CA GLU A 162 -2.22 3.74 -35.36
C GLU A 162 -1.77 3.30 -33.97
N GLU A 163 -1.59 1.98 -33.76
CA GLU A 163 -1.17 1.42 -32.47
C GLU A 163 -0.43 0.09 -32.61
N GLN A 164 0.09 -0.44 -31.49
CA GLN A 164 0.66 -1.78 -31.40
C GLN A 164 -0.22 -2.67 -30.51
N ILE A 165 -0.88 -3.64 -31.13
CA ILE A 165 -1.73 -4.62 -30.46
C ILE A 165 -0.84 -5.75 -29.92
N LYS A 166 -1.15 -6.22 -28.70
CA LYS A 166 -0.56 -7.42 -28.10
C LYS A 166 -1.63 -8.51 -27.97
N ALA A 167 -1.24 -9.77 -28.10
CA ALA A 167 -2.15 -10.88 -27.86
C ALA A 167 -2.53 -11.00 -26.37
N ILE A 168 -3.78 -11.37 -26.13
CA ILE A 168 -4.35 -11.65 -24.81
C ILE A 168 -4.08 -13.12 -24.48
N ILE A 169 -3.52 -13.39 -23.31
CA ILE A 169 -3.25 -14.77 -22.86
C ILE A 169 -4.50 -15.30 -22.16
N LEU A 170 -5.26 -16.14 -22.86
CA LEU A 170 -6.43 -16.84 -22.33
C LEU A 170 -6.00 -18.15 -21.67
N LYS A 171 -6.39 -18.31 -20.40
CA LYS A 171 -6.15 -19.52 -19.60
C LYS A 171 -7.30 -20.51 -19.78
N PRO A 172 -7.12 -21.78 -19.39
CA PRO A 172 -8.25 -22.68 -19.17
C PRO A 172 -9.29 -22.00 -18.26
N ASN A 173 -10.58 -22.16 -18.57
CA ASN A 173 -11.71 -21.53 -17.89
C ASN A 173 -11.79 -19.98 -18.01
N GLU A 174 -11.09 -19.36 -18.98
CA GLU A 174 -11.24 -17.94 -19.34
C GLU A 174 -11.55 -17.80 -20.85
N ALA A 175 -12.29 -16.75 -21.23
CA ALA A 175 -12.65 -16.42 -22.61
C ALA A 175 -12.58 -14.90 -22.84
N VAL A 176 -12.35 -14.45 -24.08
CA VAL A 176 -12.42 -13.02 -24.43
C VAL A 176 -13.78 -12.69 -25.06
N ARG A 177 -14.42 -11.62 -24.56
CA ARG A 177 -15.59 -11.00 -25.17
C ARG A 177 -15.13 -9.97 -26.18
N LEU A 178 -15.49 -10.19 -27.44
CA LEU A 178 -15.14 -9.37 -28.59
C LEU A 178 -16.38 -8.64 -29.10
N ARG A 179 -16.19 -7.49 -29.75
CA ARG A 179 -17.22 -6.73 -30.46
C ARG A 179 -16.71 -6.34 -31.85
N ALA A 180 -17.56 -6.44 -32.88
CA ALA A 180 -17.21 -6.04 -34.24
C ALA A 180 -17.35 -4.51 -34.41
N LYS A 181 -16.28 -3.82 -34.81
CA LYS A 181 -16.29 -2.36 -35.10
C LYS A 181 -16.87 -2.01 -36.47
N LYS A 182 -16.90 -2.98 -37.39
CA LYS A 182 -17.47 -2.96 -38.74
C LYS A 182 -17.94 -4.38 -39.07
N GLU A 183 -18.72 -4.52 -40.13
CA GLU A 183 -18.96 -5.82 -40.78
C GLU A 183 -17.63 -6.52 -41.09
N MET A 184 -17.46 -7.74 -40.59
CA MET A 184 -16.23 -8.54 -40.75
C MET A 184 -16.50 -10.04 -40.61
N THR A 185 -15.57 -10.87 -41.09
CA THR A 185 -15.54 -12.30 -40.75
C THR A 185 -14.59 -12.52 -39.57
N ASP A 186 -15.02 -13.25 -38.55
CA ASP A 186 -14.19 -13.60 -37.39
C ASP A 186 -13.19 -14.74 -37.68
N ARG A 187 -12.36 -15.06 -36.70
CA ARG A 187 -11.33 -16.11 -36.78
C ARG A 187 -11.89 -17.51 -37.04
N ASP A 188 -13.11 -17.78 -36.60
CA ASP A 188 -13.74 -19.10 -36.66
C ASP A 188 -14.60 -19.26 -37.94
N GLY A 189 -14.69 -18.20 -38.76
CA GLY A 189 -15.32 -18.18 -40.08
C GLY A 189 -16.73 -17.62 -40.11
N PHE A 190 -17.22 -17.02 -39.02
CA PHE A 190 -18.56 -16.43 -38.95
C PHE A 190 -18.55 -14.97 -39.40
N GLU A 191 -19.53 -14.58 -40.20
CA GLU A 191 -19.83 -13.17 -40.48
C GLU A 191 -20.39 -12.51 -39.22
N ARG A 192 -19.93 -11.29 -38.93
CA ARG A 192 -20.30 -10.50 -37.74
C ARG A 192 -20.83 -9.13 -38.15
N GLU A 193 -22.00 -8.76 -37.62
CA GLU A 193 -22.60 -7.44 -37.85
C GLU A 193 -21.91 -6.33 -37.03
N THR A 194 -22.00 -5.07 -37.48
CA THR A 194 -21.41 -3.94 -36.75
C THR A 194 -22.06 -3.78 -35.36
N GLY A 195 -21.27 -3.89 -34.30
CA GLY A 195 -21.73 -3.85 -32.91
C GLY A 195 -22.16 -5.21 -32.34
N GLU A 196 -22.10 -6.30 -33.12
CA GLU A 196 -22.29 -7.66 -32.61
C GLU A 196 -21.18 -8.03 -31.61
N GLU A 197 -21.53 -8.82 -30.59
CA GLU A 197 -20.61 -9.34 -29.59
C GLU A 197 -20.61 -10.88 -29.56
N TRP A 198 -19.44 -11.48 -29.36
CA TRP A 198 -19.25 -12.93 -29.21
C TRP A 198 -18.12 -13.26 -28.22
N LEU A 199 -18.01 -14.53 -27.81
CA LEU A 199 -16.88 -15.04 -27.03
C LEU A 199 -15.93 -15.86 -27.90
N ASN A 200 -14.62 -15.61 -27.81
CA ASN A 200 -13.62 -16.61 -28.21
C ASN A 200 -13.07 -17.34 -26.97
N ARG A 201 -13.18 -18.67 -26.97
CA ARG A 201 -12.85 -19.58 -25.87
C ARG A 201 -11.50 -20.31 -26.07
N THR A 202 -10.69 -19.89 -27.04
CA THR A 202 -9.43 -20.57 -27.41
C THR A 202 -8.33 -20.29 -26.39
N VAL A 203 -7.92 -21.31 -25.62
CA VAL A 203 -6.81 -21.23 -24.67
C VAL A 203 -5.48 -20.98 -25.41
N GLY A 204 -4.73 -19.97 -25.00
CA GLY A 204 -3.49 -19.55 -25.67
C GLY A 204 -3.41 -18.02 -25.88
N SER A 205 -2.59 -17.58 -26.81
CA SER A 205 -2.45 -16.15 -27.16
C SER A 205 -3.45 -15.73 -28.24
N TYR A 206 -4.56 -15.12 -27.85
CA TYR A 206 -5.52 -14.53 -28.77
C TYR A 206 -5.09 -13.11 -29.17
N LEU A 207 -4.56 -12.95 -30.38
CA LEU A 207 -4.35 -11.63 -30.99
C LEU A 207 -5.64 -11.16 -31.68
N PRO A 208 -6.22 -10.01 -31.32
CA PRO A 208 -7.41 -9.46 -32.01
C PRO A 208 -7.13 -9.08 -33.46
N LEU A 209 -8.13 -9.22 -34.33
CA LEU A 209 -8.13 -8.70 -35.71
C LEU A 209 -8.36 -7.18 -35.76
N ALA A 210 -8.10 -6.55 -36.91
CA ALA A 210 -8.12 -5.07 -37.04
C ALA A 210 -9.44 -4.40 -36.59
N TYR A 211 -10.57 -5.05 -36.88
CA TYR A 211 -11.92 -4.57 -36.54
C TYR A 211 -12.53 -5.25 -35.29
N GLU A 212 -11.76 -6.06 -34.55
CA GLU A 212 -12.20 -6.61 -33.27
C GLU A 212 -11.89 -5.61 -32.14
N GLU A 213 -12.93 -5.19 -31.42
CA GLU A 213 -12.81 -4.53 -30.13
C GLU A 213 -12.82 -5.58 -29.01
N VAL A 214 -11.85 -5.50 -28.10
CA VAL A 214 -11.81 -6.33 -26.89
C VAL A 214 -12.65 -5.64 -25.82
N VAL A 215 -13.76 -6.26 -25.42
CA VAL A 215 -14.67 -5.72 -24.41
C VAL A 215 -14.24 -6.12 -23.00
N SER A 216 -14.00 -7.42 -22.76
CA SER A 216 -13.60 -7.94 -21.44
C SER A 216 -13.10 -9.38 -21.51
N THR A 217 -12.53 -9.87 -20.40
CA THR A 217 -12.26 -11.31 -20.20
C THR A 217 -13.31 -11.89 -19.26
N VAL A 218 -14.04 -12.90 -19.72
CA VAL A 218 -15.07 -13.63 -18.94
C VAL A 218 -14.44 -14.89 -18.34
N LYS A 219 -14.78 -15.19 -17.08
CA LYS A 219 -14.29 -16.38 -16.36
C LYS A 219 -15.41 -17.39 -16.14
N ALA A 220 -15.06 -18.66 -16.06
CA ALA A 220 -16.02 -19.70 -15.75
C ALA A 220 -16.45 -19.67 -14.28
N TYR A 221 -17.73 -19.92 -14.04
CA TYR A 221 -18.26 -20.26 -12.72
C TYR A 221 -18.00 -21.74 -12.45
N VAL A 222 -17.37 -22.06 -11.31
CA VAL A 222 -17.15 -23.45 -10.87
C VAL A 222 -18.45 -23.96 -10.25
N LEU A 223 -19.02 -25.00 -10.85
CA LEU A 223 -20.26 -25.64 -10.42
C LEU A 223 -19.93 -26.85 -9.54
N THR A 224 -20.86 -27.22 -8.65
CA THR A 224 -20.71 -28.39 -7.76
C THR A 224 -22.07 -29.00 -7.46
N ASP A 225 -22.13 -30.20 -6.90
CA ASP A 225 -23.39 -30.81 -6.42
C ASP A 225 -24.12 -29.98 -5.35
N LYS A 226 -23.47 -28.92 -4.84
CA LYS A 226 -24.03 -27.95 -3.88
C LYS A 226 -24.37 -26.59 -4.49
N LYS A 227 -24.02 -26.31 -5.75
CA LYS A 227 -24.18 -25.02 -6.43
C LYS A 227 -24.51 -25.19 -7.91
N ALA A 228 -25.71 -24.74 -8.30
CA ALA A 228 -26.11 -24.55 -9.69
C ALA A 228 -26.04 -23.05 -10.06
N LEU A 229 -25.84 -22.73 -11.33
CA LEU A 229 -25.85 -21.35 -11.84
C LEU A 229 -27.24 -21.03 -12.41
N HIS A 230 -27.85 -19.92 -11.99
CA HIS A 230 -29.14 -19.43 -12.50
C HIS A 230 -28.88 -18.39 -13.58
N VAL A 231 -29.37 -18.67 -14.78
CA VAL A 231 -29.08 -17.94 -16.01
C VAL A 231 -30.39 -17.54 -16.70
N ARG A 232 -30.42 -16.37 -17.33
CA ARG A 232 -31.52 -15.84 -18.15
C ARG A 232 -31.05 -15.54 -19.58
N ALA A 233 -31.89 -15.83 -20.56
CA ALA A 233 -31.62 -15.54 -21.98
C ALA A 233 -32.03 -14.10 -22.35
N LEU A 234 -31.05 -13.27 -22.72
CA LEU A 234 -31.25 -11.89 -23.17
C LEU A 234 -31.88 -11.80 -24.59
N ARG A 235 -31.76 -12.86 -25.39
CA ARG A 235 -32.41 -13.03 -26.71
C ARG A 235 -32.60 -14.52 -26.99
N THR A 236 -33.40 -14.88 -27.99
CA THR A 236 -33.50 -16.28 -28.44
C THR A 236 -32.19 -16.72 -29.09
N PHE A 237 -31.54 -17.75 -28.57
CA PHE A 237 -30.23 -18.25 -29.04
C PHE A 237 -30.06 -19.75 -28.74
N THR A 238 -28.87 -20.30 -29.01
CA THR A 238 -28.47 -21.67 -28.63
C THR A 238 -27.20 -21.59 -27.78
N ASP A 239 -27.20 -22.25 -26.63
CA ASP A 239 -26.10 -22.18 -25.65
C ASP A 239 -24.89 -23.05 -26.02
N SER A 240 -23.85 -22.95 -25.19
CA SER A 240 -22.62 -23.74 -25.33
C SER A 240 -22.83 -25.27 -25.15
N LEU A 241 -23.95 -25.68 -24.55
CA LEU A 241 -24.39 -27.06 -24.36
C LEU A 241 -25.34 -27.55 -25.49
N LYS A 242 -25.55 -26.71 -26.52
CA LYS A 242 -26.43 -26.93 -27.68
C LYS A 242 -27.93 -27.01 -27.33
N ARG A 243 -28.35 -26.43 -26.20
CA ARG A 243 -29.75 -26.22 -25.82
C ARG A 243 -30.23 -24.89 -26.40
N LYS A 244 -31.47 -24.85 -26.89
CA LYS A 244 -32.07 -23.63 -27.45
C LYS A 244 -32.94 -22.95 -26.39
N HIS A 245 -32.64 -21.70 -26.10
CA HIS A 245 -33.38 -20.86 -25.13
C HIS A 245 -34.10 -19.72 -25.85
N LEU A 246 -35.27 -19.35 -25.35
CA LEU A 246 -36.09 -18.23 -25.82
C LEU A 246 -35.77 -16.95 -25.04
N HIS A 247 -35.98 -15.79 -25.64
CA HIS A 247 -35.83 -14.51 -24.93
C HIS A 247 -36.69 -14.47 -23.65
N GLY A 248 -36.06 -14.17 -22.51
CA GLY A 248 -36.69 -14.10 -21.19
C GLY A 248 -36.82 -15.45 -20.47
N GLU A 249 -36.40 -16.56 -21.07
CA GLU A 249 -36.35 -17.87 -20.43
C GLU A 249 -35.25 -17.91 -19.35
N GLU A 250 -35.52 -18.58 -18.23
CA GLU A 250 -34.57 -18.74 -17.12
C GLU A 250 -34.37 -20.22 -16.79
N TRP A 251 -33.13 -20.66 -16.57
CA TRP A 251 -32.78 -22.05 -16.28
C TRP A 251 -31.65 -22.17 -15.25
N LEU A 252 -31.42 -23.41 -14.80
CA LEU A 252 -30.25 -23.77 -14.01
C LEU A 252 -29.25 -24.58 -14.83
N VAL A 253 -27.96 -24.22 -14.73
CA VAL A 253 -26.84 -25.06 -15.19
C VAL A 253 -26.27 -25.82 -13.98
N TYR A 254 -26.12 -27.13 -14.12
CA TYR A 254 -25.70 -28.03 -13.04
C TYR A 254 -24.27 -28.55 -13.27
N ALA A 255 -23.60 -29.01 -12.20
CA ALA A 255 -22.27 -29.64 -12.30
C ALA A 255 -22.22 -30.86 -13.24
N ARG A 256 -23.34 -31.60 -13.35
CA ARG A 256 -23.53 -32.71 -14.32
C ARG A 256 -23.56 -32.27 -15.79
N ASP A 257 -23.81 -30.98 -16.06
CA ASP A 257 -23.81 -30.41 -17.41
C ASP A 257 -22.41 -29.88 -17.75
N ALA A 258 -21.76 -29.21 -16.81
CA ALA A 258 -20.35 -28.83 -16.86
C ALA A 258 -19.78 -28.57 -15.45
N GLU A 259 -18.54 -28.99 -15.18
CA GLU A 259 -17.82 -28.63 -13.94
C GLU A 259 -17.54 -27.12 -13.85
N THR A 260 -17.32 -26.48 -15.00
CA THR A 260 -17.07 -25.05 -15.14
C THR A 260 -17.88 -24.48 -16.31
N TYR A 261 -18.64 -23.41 -16.06
CA TYR A 261 -19.51 -22.79 -17.07
C TYR A 261 -19.13 -21.33 -17.34
N ILE A 262 -18.82 -20.99 -18.59
CA ILE A 262 -18.53 -19.60 -19.03
C ILE A 262 -19.82 -19.03 -19.65
N PRO A 263 -20.52 -18.10 -18.97
CA PRO A 263 -21.74 -17.50 -19.48
C PRO A 263 -21.50 -16.80 -20.83
N ASP A 264 -22.35 -17.09 -21.81
CA ASP A 264 -22.26 -16.54 -23.15
C ASP A 264 -22.74 -15.08 -23.25
N VAL A 265 -22.51 -14.43 -24.39
CA VAL A 265 -22.85 -13.00 -24.59
C VAL A 265 -24.33 -12.70 -24.35
N TYR A 266 -25.20 -13.67 -24.64
CA TYR A 266 -26.66 -13.59 -24.52
C TYR A 266 -27.20 -14.17 -23.21
N GLU A 267 -26.33 -14.51 -22.27
CA GLU A 267 -26.65 -15.09 -20.98
C GLU A 267 -26.42 -14.07 -19.86
N GLU A 268 -27.48 -13.78 -19.10
CA GLU A 268 -27.43 -12.96 -17.90
C GLU A 268 -27.40 -13.88 -16.67
N VAL A 269 -26.36 -13.80 -15.84
CA VAL A 269 -26.29 -14.55 -14.58
C VAL A 269 -27.17 -13.86 -13.55
N VAL A 270 -28.31 -14.48 -13.23
CA VAL A 270 -29.25 -14.00 -12.21
C VAL A 270 -28.74 -14.33 -10.80
N GLY A 271 -28.05 -15.46 -10.63
CA GLY A 271 -27.44 -15.82 -9.34
C GLY A 271 -26.82 -17.22 -9.31
N VAL A 272 -26.46 -17.67 -8.09
CA VAL A 272 -25.98 -19.02 -7.81
C VAL A 272 -26.92 -19.65 -6.79
N VAL A 273 -27.58 -20.75 -7.16
CA VAL A 273 -28.57 -21.44 -6.32
C VAL A 273 -27.89 -22.56 -5.54
N SER A 274 -28.04 -22.54 -4.22
CA SER A 274 -27.55 -23.59 -3.33
C SER A 274 -28.50 -24.80 -3.31
N VAL A 275 -27.94 -26.01 -3.18
CA VAL A 275 -28.76 -27.23 -3.03
C VAL A 275 -29.58 -27.19 -1.73
N THR A 276 -30.85 -27.56 -1.84
CA THR A 276 -31.73 -27.83 -0.70
C THR A 276 -31.57 -29.29 -0.29
N VAL A 277 -31.32 -29.53 0.99
CA VAL A 277 -31.09 -30.87 1.56
C VAL A 277 -32.15 -31.12 2.63
N LEU A 278 -32.93 -32.20 2.46
CA LEU A 278 -33.82 -32.75 3.47
C LEU A 278 -33.16 -34.00 4.07
N ASN A 279 -33.26 -34.16 5.39
CA ASN A 279 -32.89 -35.40 6.06
C ASN A 279 -34.09 -36.38 6.14
N SER A 280 -33.85 -37.59 6.64
CA SER A 280 -34.87 -38.66 6.74
C SER A 280 -36.08 -38.33 7.65
N ARG A 281 -35.96 -37.31 8.52
CA ARG A 281 -37.04 -36.77 9.36
C ARG A 281 -37.46 -35.36 8.93
N GLN A 282 -37.26 -34.96 7.67
CA GLN A 282 -37.63 -33.62 7.18
C GLN A 282 -38.48 -33.66 5.92
N TYR A 283 -39.27 -32.59 5.76
CA TYR A 283 -40.08 -32.33 4.59
C TYR A 283 -40.14 -30.83 4.26
N CYS A 284 -40.49 -30.51 3.03
CA CYS A 284 -40.83 -29.14 2.63
C CYS A 284 -41.97 -29.16 1.61
N ILE A 285 -42.61 -28.01 1.44
CA ILE A 285 -43.66 -27.81 0.45
C ILE A 285 -43.18 -26.75 -0.53
N ILE A 286 -42.96 -27.14 -1.78
CA ILE A 286 -42.72 -26.20 -2.88
C ILE A 286 -44.08 -25.61 -3.27
N LEU A 287 -44.16 -24.28 -3.40
CA LEU A 287 -45.25 -23.58 -4.07
C LEU A 287 -44.87 -23.37 -5.53
N ASP A 288 -45.87 -23.43 -6.40
CA ASP A 288 -45.74 -23.16 -7.83
C ASP A 288 -44.67 -24.05 -8.52
N PRO A 289 -44.65 -25.38 -8.30
CA PRO A 289 -43.58 -26.27 -8.75
C PRO A 289 -43.45 -26.34 -10.28
N VAL A 290 -42.24 -26.61 -10.78
CA VAL A 290 -41.99 -26.79 -12.22
C VAL A 290 -42.34 -28.20 -12.68
N ASP A 291 -43.02 -28.32 -13.83
CA ASP A 291 -43.38 -29.60 -14.45
C ASP A 291 -42.27 -30.20 -15.34
N SER A 292 -42.53 -31.38 -15.91
CA SER A 292 -41.62 -32.06 -16.85
C SER A 292 -41.32 -31.29 -18.13
N ASP A 293 -42.16 -30.29 -18.45
CA ASP A 293 -42.10 -29.50 -19.67
C ASP A 293 -41.47 -28.13 -19.42
N GLY A 294 -40.87 -27.93 -18.23
CA GLY A 294 -40.15 -26.72 -17.82
C GLY A 294 -41.06 -25.57 -17.35
N LYS A 295 -42.35 -25.79 -17.09
CA LYS A 295 -43.32 -24.71 -16.80
C LYS A 295 -43.75 -24.67 -15.35
N LEU A 296 -43.86 -23.45 -14.83
CA LEU A 296 -44.24 -23.14 -13.45
C LEU A 296 -45.74 -23.38 -13.22
N GLN A 297 -46.10 -24.34 -12.37
CA GLN A 297 -47.48 -24.75 -12.12
C GLN A 297 -48.14 -23.87 -11.04
N LEU A 298 -48.42 -22.61 -11.41
CA LEU A 298 -49.01 -21.58 -10.55
C LEU A 298 -50.20 -22.10 -9.71
N GLY A 299 -50.13 -21.86 -8.40
CA GLY A 299 -51.15 -22.25 -7.42
C GLY A 299 -51.06 -23.70 -6.92
N LYS A 300 -50.32 -24.59 -7.60
CA LYS A 300 -50.08 -25.96 -7.10
C LYS A 300 -49.05 -25.96 -5.96
N LYS A 301 -49.05 -27.05 -5.20
CA LYS A 301 -48.13 -27.31 -4.09
C LYS A 301 -47.61 -28.72 -4.19
N GLN A 302 -46.30 -28.91 -4.01
CA GLN A 302 -45.66 -30.22 -4.04
C GLN A 302 -44.97 -30.50 -2.71
N LEU A 303 -45.38 -31.59 -2.06
CA LEU A 303 -44.71 -32.12 -0.88
C LEU A 303 -43.46 -32.90 -1.31
N ILE A 304 -42.31 -32.55 -0.71
CA ILE A 304 -41.09 -33.34 -0.79
C ILE A 304 -40.73 -33.73 0.65
N GLN A 305 -40.57 -35.04 0.90
CA GLN A 305 -40.27 -35.59 2.23
C GLN A 305 -39.21 -36.69 2.15
N GLY A 306 -38.53 -36.91 3.27
CA GLY A 306 -37.45 -37.89 3.42
C GLY A 306 -36.12 -37.40 2.85
N GLU A 307 -35.09 -38.25 2.97
CA GLU A 307 -33.72 -37.91 2.60
C GLU A 307 -33.58 -37.64 1.10
N LYS A 308 -33.48 -36.35 0.73
CA LYS A 308 -33.49 -35.87 -0.66
C LYS A 308 -32.67 -34.60 -0.81
N THR A 309 -31.94 -34.53 -1.93
CA THR A 309 -31.18 -33.35 -2.35
C THR A 309 -31.72 -32.84 -3.69
N PHE A 310 -32.02 -31.55 -3.79
CA PHE A 310 -32.55 -30.94 -5.01
C PHE A 310 -32.24 -29.43 -5.05
N PHE A 311 -32.35 -28.82 -6.24
CA PHE A 311 -32.29 -27.37 -6.40
C PHE A 311 -33.70 -26.85 -6.69
N LEU A 312 -34.07 -25.72 -6.11
CA LEU A 312 -35.29 -24.99 -6.47
C LEU A 312 -35.14 -24.44 -7.89
N GLN A 313 -36.08 -24.73 -8.78
CA GLN A 313 -36.07 -24.22 -10.15
C GLN A 313 -36.45 -22.73 -10.18
N PRO A 314 -36.16 -21.99 -11.28
CA PRO A 314 -36.53 -20.58 -11.40
C PRO A 314 -38.04 -20.38 -11.21
N GLY A 315 -38.41 -19.53 -10.24
CA GLY A 315 -39.80 -19.27 -9.84
C GLY A 315 -40.32 -20.13 -8.68
N GLU A 316 -39.67 -21.25 -8.33
CA GLU A 316 -40.08 -22.07 -7.19
C GLU A 316 -39.72 -21.44 -5.84
N ARG A 317 -40.54 -21.73 -4.81
CA ARG A 317 -40.35 -21.19 -3.45
C ARG A 317 -40.88 -22.14 -2.38
N LEU A 318 -40.20 -22.22 -1.24
CA LEU A 318 -40.64 -23.03 -0.10
C LEU A 318 -41.73 -22.32 0.70
N ALA A 319 -42.87 -22.97 0.92
CA ALA A 319 -44.04 -22.39 1.59
C ALA A 319 -43.79 -21.96 3.05
N LYS A 320 -42.94 -22.71 3.76
CA LYS A 320 -42.55 -22.50 5.17
C LYS A 320 -41.09 -22.93 5.41
N GLY A 321 -40.24 -22.86 4.39
CA GLY A 321 -38.90 -23.44 4.45
C GLY A 321 -38.90 -24.98 4.55
N ILE A 322 -37.90 -25.51 5.23
CA ILE A 322 -37.81 -26.92 5.63
C ILE A 322 -38.52 -27.07 7.00
N GLN A 323 -39.29 -28.13 7.16
CA GLN A 323 -40.01 -28.50 8.39
C GLN A 323 -39.62 -29.93 8.79
N ASP A 324 -39.60 -30.21 10.08
CA ASP A 324 -39.38 -31.56 10.59
C ASP A 324 -40.67 -32.39 10.52
N VAL A 325 -40.54 -33.67 10.17
CA VAL A 325 -41.63 -34.65 10.14
C VAL A 325 -42.04 -34.97 11.57
N TYR A 326 -43.35 -34.96 11.84
CA TYR A 326 -43.90 -35.41 13.11
C TYR A 326 -43.55 -36.89 13.32
N VAL A 327 -42.69 -37.16 14.31
CA VAL A 327 -42.45 -38.49 14.85
C VAL A 327 -43.23 -38.55 16.16
N LEU A 328 -44.12 -39.52 16.28
CA LEU A 328 -44.99 -39.73 17.45
C LEU A 328 -44.47 -40.91 18.25
N GLU A 329 -44.48 -40.81 19.57
CA GLU A 329 -44.21 -41.94 20.49
C GLU A 329 -45.51 -42.75 20.75
N GLU A 330 -45.45 -43.84 21.52
CA GLU A 330 -46.58 -44.80 21.64
C GLU A 330 -47.84 -44.22 22.31
N ASP A 331 -47.70 -43.06 22.98
CA ASP A 331 -48.74 -42.27 23.64
C ASP A 331 -49.14 -40.99 22.88
N GLU A 332 -48.52 -40.67 21.74
CA GLU A 332 -48.81 -39.46 20.95
C GLU A 332 -49.68 -39.73 19.71
N GLY A 333 -50.57 -38.78 19.38
CA GLY A 333 -51.50 -38.90 18.25
C GLY A 333 -51.80 -37.58 17.54
N LEU A 334 -51.90 -37.61 16.21
CA LEU A 334 -52.29 -36.46 15.39
C LEU A 334 -53.72 -36.58 14.85
N ILE A 335 -54.57 -35.60 15.17
CA ILE A 335 -55.92 -35.48 14.61
C ILE A 335 -55.84 -34.77 13.27
N LEU A 336 -55.96 -35.53 12.18
CA LEU A 336 -55.90 -35.02 10.80
C LEU A 336 -57.29 -34.63 10.30
N ARG A 337 -57.42 -33.44 9.70
CA ARG A 337 -58.65 -32.98 9.04
C ARG A 337 -58.46 -32.80 7.54
N CYS A 338 -59.13 -33.65 6.77
CA CYS A 338 -59.14 -33.60 5.31
C CYS A 338 -59.80 -32.31 4.80
N THR A 339 -59.09 -31.51 3.99
CA THR A 339 -59.62 -30.26 3.39
C THR A 339 -60.04 -30.40 1.93
N GLU A 340 -59.54 -31.43 1.24
CA GLU A 340 -59.83 -31.79 -0.15
C GLU A 340 -60.03 -33.33 -0.21
N SER A 341 -60.65 -33.87 -1.24
CA SER A 341 -61.02 -35.30 -1.28
C SER A 341 -59.82 -36.24 -1.39
N PHE A 342 -59.56 -37.01 -0.33
CA PHE A 342 -58.47 -37.99 -0.22
C PHE A 342 -59.00 -39.44 -0.33
N LYS A 343 -58.11 -40.39 -0.64
CA LYS A 343 -58.37 -41.83 -0.61
C LYS A 343 -57.14 -42.56 -0.08
N GLU A 344 -57.36 -43.59 0.71
CA GLU A 344 -56.34 -44.41 1.34
C GLU A 344 -56.75 -45.89 1.27
N ASP A 345 -55.86 -46.75 0.80
CA ASP A 345 -56.15 -48.17 0.56
C ASP A 345 -56.04 -48.98 1.88
N GLY A 346 -57.04 -48.84 2.76
CA GLY A 346 -57.01 -49.41 4.13
C GLY A 346 -58.25 -50.14 4.65
N GLY A 347 -59.45 -49.86 4.12
CA GLY A 347 -60.69 -50.65 4.35
C GLY A 347 -61.29 -50.67 5.77
N GLU A 348 -62.33 -49.87 6.00
CA GLU A 348 -63.16 -49.90 7.22
C GLU A 348 -64.64 -50.25 6.96
N LYS A 349 -65.35 -50.66 8.02
CA LYS A 349 -66.74 -51.15 7.96
C LYS A 349 -67.75 -50.00 7.98
N THR A 350 -68.32 -49.66 6.83
CA THR A 350 -69.44 -48.71 6.76
C THR A 350 -70.76 -49.35 7.23
N PHE A 351 -71.49 -48.68 8.12
CA PHE A 351 -72.93 -48.89 8.29
C PHE A 351 -73.70 -47.83 7.48
N PHE A 352 -74.83 -48.22 6.89
CA PHE A 352 -75.63 -47.32 6.05
C PHE A 352 -76.80 -46.75 6.83
N LEU A 353 -76.92 -45.42 6.86
CA LEU A 353 -78.12 -44.71 7.31
C LEU A 353 -79.25 -44.92 6.30
N GLN A 354 -80.49 -45.07 6.78
CA GLN A 354 -81.65 -45.32 5.91
C GLN A 354 -82.16 -44.04 5.24
N PRO A 355 -82.88 -44.13 4.10
CA PRO A 355 -83.35 -42.96 3.35
C PRO A 355 -84.30 -42.05 4.15
N GLY A 356 -83.73 -40.98 4.72
CA GLY A 356 -84.43 -40.02 5.58
C GLY A 356 -83.65 -39.66 6.85
N GLU A 357 -82.80 -40.56 7.33
CA GLU A 357 -81.91 -40.29 8.45
C GLU A 357 -80.82 -39.27 8.08
N ARG A 358 -80.44 -38.42 9.03
CA ARG A 358 -79.35 -37.44 8.91
C ARG A 358 -78.62 -37.35 10.25
N LEU A 359 -77.29 -37.34 10.22
CA LEU A 359 -76.48 -37.11 11.42
C LEU A 359 -76.66 -35.67 11.91
N ALA A 360 -77.52 -35.47 12.92
CA ALA A 360 -77.93 -34.14 13.39
C ALA A 360 -76.79 -33.24 13.90
N LYS A 361 -75.67 -33.84 14.35
CA LYS A 361 -74.44 -33.14 14.78
C LYS A 361 -73.15 -33.75 14.18
N GLY A 362 -73.24 -34.52 13.10
CA GLY A 362 -72.10 -35.25 12.51
C GLY A 362 -71.65 -36.48 13.32
N ILE A 363 -70.44 -36.98 13.03
CA ILE A 363 -69.68 -37.89 13.91
C ILE A 363 -69.02 -37.01 14.99
N GLN A 364 -68.90 -37.53 16.22
CA GLN A 364 -68.34 -36.80 17.36
C GLN A 364 -67.24 -37.61 18.04
N ASP A 365 -66.17 -36.91 18.47
CA ASP A 365 -65.02 -37.51 19.12
C ASP A 365 -65.35 -37.90 20.57
N VAL A 366 -64.78 -39.02 21.04
CA VAL A 366 -64.87 -39.45 22.45
C VAL A 366 -63.77 -38.75 23.25
N TYR A 367 -64.13 -38.12 24.38
CA TYR A 367 -63.14 -37.47 25.23
C TYR A 367 -62.54 -38.46 26.22
N VAL A 368 -61.39 -39.03 25.87
CA VAL A 368 -60.51 -39.71 26.83
C VAL A 368 -59.94 -38.64 27.79
N LEU A 369 -60.03 -38.88 29.10
CA LEU A 369 -59.46 -38.01 30.13
C LEU A 369 -58.42 -38.77 30.96
N GLU A 370 -57.24 -38.18 31.10
CA GLU A 370 -56.14 -38.64 31.96
C GLU A 370 -56.38 -38.25 33.45
N GLU A 371 -55.54 -38.74 34.38
CA GLU A 371 -55.70 -38.47 35.83
C GLU A 371 -55.57 -36.99 36.21
N ASP A 372 -54.82 -36.21 35.43
CA ASP A 372 -54.62 -34.76 35.62
C ASP A 372 -55.75 -33.92 35.01
N GLU A 373 -56.74 -34.51 34.36
CA GLU A 373 -57.70 -33.79 33.52
C GLU A 373 -59.11 -33.65 34.08
N GLY A 374 -59.82 -32.63 33.57
CA GLY A 374 -61.27 -32.59 33.61
C GLY A 374 -61.93 -31.70 32.57
N LEU A 375 -63.10 -32.11 32.10
CA LEU A 375 -63.99 -31.31 31.26
C LEU A 375 -64.92 -30.47 32.13
N ILE A 376 -65.09 -29.19 31.79
CA ILE A 376 -66.21 -28.39 32.29
C ILE A 376 -67.36 -28.49 31.28
N LEU A 377 -68.52 -28.88 31.79
CA LEU A 377 -69.77 -29.01 31.05
C LEU A 377 -70.72 -27.87 31.42
N ARG A 378 -71.57 -27.46 30.46
CA ARG A 378 -72.76 -26.63 30.66
C ARG A 378 -73.99 -27.45 30.31
N CYS A 379 -75.00 -27.42 31.17
CA CYS A 379 -76.32 -27.92 30.82
C CYS A 379 -76.99 -26.97 29.81
N THR A 380 -77.44 -27.47 28.65
CA THR A 380 -78.26 -26.68 27.71
C THR A 380 -79.74 -26.90 27.99
N GLU A 381 -80.13 -28.12 28.33
CA GLU A 381 -81.49 -28.52 28.69
C GLU A 381 -81.51 -29.25 30.04
N SER A 382 -82.67 -29.33 30.71
CA SER A 382 -82.77 -29.95 32.04
C SER A 382 -82.80 -31.48 31.97
N PHE A 383 -81.71 -32.14 32.35
CA PHE A 383 -81.63 -33.61 32.34
C PHE A 383 -81.06 -34.20 33.65
N LYS A 384 -81.04 -35.53 33.74
CA LYS A 384 -80.49 -36.28 34.88
C LYS A 384 -79.28 -37.12 34.49
N GLU A 385 -78.11 -36.71 34.96
CA GLU A 385 -76.84 -37.44 34.83
C GLU A 385 -76.91 -38.74 35.68
N ASP A 386 -76.74 -39.89 35.02
CA ASP A 386 -76.85 -41.27 35.57
C ASP A 386 -78.02 -41.51 36.53
N GLY A 387 -79.16 -40.84 36.27
CA GLY A 387 -80.38 -40.93 37.07
C GLY A 387 -80.30 -40.36 38.50
N LYS A 388 -79.11 -39.90 38.94
CA LYS A 388 -78.83 -39.49 40.34
C LYS A 388 -78.69 -37.99 40.53
N VAL A 389 -78.18 -37.25 39.54
CA VAL A 389 -77.96 -35.80 39.66
C VAL A 389 -78.80 -35.06 38.62
N ALA A 390 -79.74 -34.23 39.08
CA ALA A 390 -80.47 -33.32 38.21
C ALA A 390 -79.64 -32.06 37.94
N ARG A 391 -79.58 -31.63 36.68
CA ARG A 391 -78.87 -30.44 36.22
C ARG A 391 -79.87 -29.48 35.58
N ASN A 392 -79.77 -28.18 35.86
CA ASN A 392 -80.65 -27.14 35.30
C ASN A 392 -79.95 -26.43 34.13
N PRO A 393 -80.69 -25.88 33.16
CA PRO A 393 -80.11 -25.09 32.06
C PRO A 393 -79.20 -23.97 32.58
N GLY A 394 -77.96 -23.93 32.10
CA GLY A 394 -76.93 -22.99 32.55
C GLY A 394 -76.03 -23.49 33.70
N ASP A 395 -76.40 -24.56 34.42
CA ASP A 395 -75.53 -25.15 35.45
C ASP A 395 -74.21 -25.61 34.83
N ARG A 396 -73.11 -25.39 35.56
CA ARG A 396 -71.76 -25.84 35.19
C ARG A 396 -71.21 -26.83 36.21
N TRP A 397 -70.55 -27.88 35.73
CA TRP A 397 -69.83 -28.83 36.58
C TRP A 397 -68.56 -29.34 35.89
N MET A 398 -67.62 -29.84 36.69
CA MET A 398 -66.42 -30.52 36.19
C MET A 398 -66.59 -32.03 36.28
N VAL A 399 -66.25 -32.73 35.20
CA VAL A 399 -66.03 -34.18 35.15
C VAL A 399 -64.52 -34.40 35.07
N ARG A 400 -63.96 -35.17 36.00
CA ARG A 400 -62.51 -35.50 36.06
C ARG A 400 -62.22 -36.89 35.50
N GLY A 401 -61.00 -37.10 35.05
CA GLY A 401 -60.45 -38.42 34.73
C GLY A 401 -59.95 -39.19 35.97
N PRO A 402 -59.31 -40.36 35.77
CA PRO A 402 -59.14 -41.04 34.48
C PRO A 402 -60.44 -41.71 34.04
N LYS A 403 -60.96 -41.38 32.85
CA LYS A 403 -62.06 -42.10 32.18
C LYS A 403 -62.37 -41.56 30.78
N ASP A 404 -63.01 -42.39 29.97
CA ASP A 404 -63.68 -41.96 28.75
C ASP A 404 -64.99 -41.23 29.10
N TYR A 405 -65.25 -40.12 28.42
CA TYR A 405 -66.50 -39.37 28.55
C TYR A 405 -67.12 -39.06 27.18
N ILE A 406 -68.36 -39.54 27.01
CA ILE A 406 -69.23 -39.22 25.88
C ILE A 406 -70.25 -38.18 26.38
N PRO A 407 -70.27 -36.95 25.85
CA PRO A 407 -71.24 -35.93 26.27
C PRO A 407 -72.68 -36.35 25.97
N ALA A 408 -73.58 -36.11 26.93
CA ALA A 408 -75.02 -36.20 26.70
C ALA A 408 -75.47 -35.14 25.67
N VAL A 409 -76.59 -35.37 24.98
CA VAL A 409 -77.07 -34.46 23.90
C VAL A 409 -77.42 -33.07 24.45
N GLU A 410 -77.82 -33.04 25.72
CA GLU A 410 -78.24 -31.94 26.59
C GLU A 410 -77.08 -31.28 27.37
N ALA A 411 -75.84 -31.78 27.18
CA ALA A 411 -74.64 -31.29 27.84
C ALA A 411 -73.60 -30.79 26.82
N GLU A 412 -73.12 -29.57 27.02
CA GLU A 412 -72.16 -28.90 26.15
C GLU A 412 -70.79 -28.84 26.83
N VAL A 413 -69.75 -29.38 26.19
CA VAL A 413 -68.37 -29.25 26.66
C VAL A 413 -67.90 -27.80 26.46
N ILE A 414 -67.66 -27.07 27.54
CA ILE A 414 -67.17 -25.69 27.50
C ILE A 414 -65.65 -25.65 27.34
N LEU A 415 -64.93 -26.50 28.09
CA LEU A 415 -63.49 -26.38 28.28
C LEU A 415 -62.88 -27.69 28.81
N ARG A 416 -61.82 -28.22 28.16
CA ARG A 416 -60.90 -29.22 28.74
C ARG A 416 -59.86 -28.49 29.60
N ARG A 417 -59.61 -28.96 30.82
CA ARG A 417 -58.58 -28.46 31.72
C ARG A 417 -57.61 -29.59 32.06
N LYS A 418 -56.31 -29.30 31.98
CA LYS A 418 -55.24 -30.07 32.64
C LYS A 418 -54.94 -29.46 34.01
N ALA A 419 -54.38 -30.25 34.92
CA ALA A 419 -53.85 -29.76 36.18
C ALA A 419 -52.57 -28.95 35.92
N ILE A 420 -52.38 -27.86 36.66
CA ILE A 420 -51.18 -27.03 36.52
C ILE A 420 -50.12 -27.57 37.50
N PRO A 421 -48.98 -28.11 37.04
CA PRO A 421 -47.90 -28.51 37.92
C PRO A 421 -47.26 -27.28 38.56
N LEU A 422 -47.05 -27.31 39.88
CA LEU A 422 -46.47 -26.21 40.66
C LEU A 422 -45.39 -26.77 41.58
N ASP A 423 -44.15 -26.31 41.41
CA ASP A 423 -43.04 -26.56 42.35
C ASP A 423 -43.30 -25.86 43.70
N VAL A 424 -42.60 -26.28 44.75
CA VAL A 424 -42.61 -25.70 46.11
C VAL A 424 -42.44 -24.18 46.11
N ASN A 425 -41.66 -23.62 45.16
CA ASN A 425 -41.42 -22.18 45.04
C ASN A 425 -42.31 -21.48 44.00
N GLU A 426 -43.21 -22.20 43.33
CA GLU A 426 -44.13 -21.65 42.34
C GLU A 426 -45.59 -21.64 42.82
N GLY A 427 -46.39 -20.78 42.20
CA GLY A 427 -47.83 -20.71 42.45
C GLY A 427 -48.58 -19.96 41.36
N ILE A 428 -49.91 -19.97 41.47
CA ILE A 428 -50.85 -19.25 40.61
C ILE A 428 -51.83 -18.43 41.46
N TYR A 429 -52.28 -17.31 40.92
CA TYR A 429 -53.43 -16.59 41.47
C TYR A 429 -54.72 -17.18 40.89
N VAL A 430 -55.64 -17.55 41.79
CA VAL A 430 -56.92 -18.17 41.47
C VAL A 430 -58.04 -17.27 41.97
N ARG A 431 -59.00 -16.97 41.10
CA ARG A 431 -60.23 -16.25 41.43
C ARG A 431 -61.42 -17.19 41.36
N ASP A 432 -62.20 -17.20 42.43
CA ASP A 432 -63.53 -17.82 42.45
C ASP A 432 -64.53 -16.87 41.76
N VAL A 433 -65.18 -17.34 40.69
CA VAL A 433 -66.15 -16.60 39.89
C VAL A 433 -67.47 -16.38 40.63
N LYS A 434 -67.83 -17.25 41.59
CA LYS A 434 -69.04 -17.13 42.41
C LYS A 434 -68.86 -16.18 43.60
N THR A 435 -67.72 -16.23 44.30
CA THR A 435 -67.48 -15.37 45.47
C THR A 435 -66.64 -14.11 45.18
N GLY A 436 -66.06 -14.01 43.99
CA GLY A 436 -65.11 -12.96 43.61
C GLY A 436 -63.77 -13.02 44.35
N LYS A 437 -63.56 -14.01 45.23
CA LYS A 437 -62.39 -14.11 46.11
C LYS A 437 -61.16 -14.57 45.34
N ILE A 438 -60.15 -13.71 45.31
CA ILE A 438 -58.82 -14.02 44.77
C ILE A 438 -57.93 -14.57 45.89
N ARG A 439 -57.14 -15.60 45.60
CA ARG A 439 -56.09 -16.16 46.48
C ARG A 439 -54.91 -16.67 45.66
N SER A 440 -53.71 -16.74 46.24
CA SER A 440 -52.62 -17.53 45.70
C SER A 440 -52.77 -19.01 46.09
N VAL A 441 -52.36 -19.91 45.20
CA VAL A 441 -52.19 -21.35 45.44
C VAL A 441 -50.75 -21.69 45.06
N ILE A 442 -50.02 -22.38 45.94
CA ILE A 442 -48.55 -22.49 45.91
C ILE A 442 -48.14 -23.95 46.23
N GLY A 443 -47.09 -24.44 45.59
CA GLY A 443 -46.31 -25.58 46.07
C GLY A 443 -46.85 -27.00 45.84
N ASN A 444 -47.99 -27.15 45.16
CA ASN A 444 -48.56 -28.46 44.79
C ASN A 444 -49.33 -28.34 43.47
N THR A 445 -49.25 -29.36 42.60
CA THR A 445 -50.04 -29.46 41.36
C THR A 445 -51.53 -29.21 41.61
N TYR A 446 -52.14 -28.27 40.87
CA TYR A 446 -53.50 -27.79 41.13
C TYR A 446 -54.40 -27.84 39.89
N LEU A 447 -55.51 -28.56 39.99
CA LEU A 447 -56.60 -28.56 39.01
C LEU A 447 -57.66 -27.54 39.42
N LEU A 448 -57.81 -26.47 38.64
CA LEU A 448 -58.78 -25.39 38.86
C LEU A 448 -60.22 -25.93 38.90
N THR A 449 -60.94 -25.72 40.01
CA THR A 449 -62.32 -26.20 40.17
C THR A 449 -63.32 -25.51 39.23
N GLU A 450 -64.54 -26.04 39.10
CA GLU A 450 -65.53 -25.61 38.11
C GLU A 450 -65.99 -24.15 38.24
N ASN A 451 -65.72 -23.51 39.38
CA ASN A 451 -66.02 -22.10 39.65
C ASN A 451 -64.77 -21.21 39.67
N GLU A 452 -63.58 -21.76 39.41
CA GLU A 452 -62.31 -21.06 39.52
C GLU A 452 -61.72 -20.72 38.16
N GLU A 453 -61.14 -19.53 38.04
CA GLU A 453 -60.38 -19.04 36.90
C GLU A 453 -58.98 -18.58 37.35
N LEU A 454 -58.02 -18.56 36.41
CA LEU A 454 -56.74 -17.91 36.62
C LEU A 454 -56.96 -16.40 36.70
N TRP A 455 -56.30 -15.74 37.64
CA TRP A 455 -56.39 -14.29 37.79
C TRP A 455 -55.09 -13.61 37.40
N GLU A 456 -55.15 -12.72 36.42
CA GLU A 456 -54.00 -11.91 36.03
C GLU A 456 -53.73 -10.82 37.06
N LYS A 457 -52.53 -10.83 37.63
CA LYS A 457 -52.03 -9.72 38.46
C LYS A 457 -51.17 -8.78 37.63
N ASP A 458 -51.73 -7.61 37.34
CA ASP A 458 -50.95 -6.49 36.77
C ASP A 458 -49.98 -5.89 37.80
N LEU A 459 -48.84 -5.43 37.30
CA LEU A 459 -47.87 -4.61 38.00
C LEU A 459 -47.55 -3.37 37.15
N PRO A 460 -47.07 -2.27 37.74
CA PRO A 460 -46.51 -1.17 36.96
C PRO A 460 -45.29 -1.66 36.16
N VAL A 461 -45.19 -1.29 34.89
CA VAL A 461 -44.11 -1.74 33.97
C VAL A 461 -42.69 -1.58 34.56
N GLN A 462 -42.48 -0.51 35.33
CA GLN A 462 -41.22 -0.23 36.02
C GLN A 462 -40.85 -1.30 37.07
N VAL A 463 -41.85 -1.88 37.74
CA VAL A 463 -41.67 -2.97 38.72
C VAL A 463 -41.39 -4.29 38.00
N GLU A 464 -42.05 -4.56 36.88
CA GLU A 464 -41.79 -5.77 36.08
C GLU A 464 -40.37 -5.79 35.52
N GLN A 465 -39.88 -4.63 35.03
CA GLN A 465 -38.48 -4.46 34.63
C GLN A 465 -37.50 -4.74 35.79
N LEU A 466 -37.76 -4.20 36.99
CA LEU A 466 -36.92 -4.36 38.18
C LEU A 466 -37.01 -5.74 38.86
N ILE A 467 -37.97 -6.60 38.46
CA ILE A 467 -38.04 -8.01 38.90
C ILE A 467 -37.18 -8.92 38.00
N VAL A 468 -37.09 -8.60 36.70
CA VAL A 468 -36.33 -9.41 35.72
C VAL A 468 -34.84 -9.04 35.67
N LEU A 469 -34.48 -7.79 36.00
CA LEU A 469 -33.09 -7.32 36.03
C LEU A 469 -32.41 -7.62 37.37
N ASP A 470 -31.13 -8.02 37.34
CA ASP A 470 -30.35 -8.35 38.55
C ASP A 470 -30.31 -7.14 39.52
N PRO A 471 -30.63 -7.29 40.83
CA PRO A 471 -30.99 -6.15 41.70
C PRO A 471 -29.91 -5.11 42.04
N ARG A 472 -28.76 -5.10 41.36
CA ARG A 472 -27.59 -4.30 41.74
C ARG A 472 -27.56 -2.91 41.12
N TYR A 473 -27.87 -2.76 39.83
CA TYR A 473 -27.84 -1.45 39.15
C TYR A 473 -28.87 -1.32 38.04
N PHE A 474 -29.74 -0.31 38.17
CA PHE A 474 -30.36 0.36 37.03
C PHE A 474 -29.78 1.78 36.93
N GLU A 475 -28.80 1.97 36.05
CA GLU A 475 -28.50 3.28 35.48
C GLU A 475 -29.26 3.41 34.15
N ASP A 476 -29.73 4.62 33.84
CA ASP A 476 -30.59 4.95 32.68
C ASP A 476 -29.80 4.96 31.35
N LYS A 477 -29.01 3.90 31.11
CA LYS A 477 -28.10 3.75 29.97
C LYS A 477 -28.81 3.12 28.77
N GLN A 478 -28.58 3.71 27.60
CA GLN A 478 -29.10 3.24 26.32
C GLN A 478 -28.48 1.87 25.94
N GLY A 479 -29.12 0.79 26.38
CA GLY A 479 -28.62 -0.57 26.18
C GLY A 479 -29.48 -1.68 26.77
N LEU A 480 -30.78 -1.45 27.01
CA LEU A 480 -31.69 -2.54 27.38
C LEU A 480 -31.85 -3.53 26.20
N PRO A 481 -31.91 -4.85 26.45
CA PRO A 481 -32.43 -5.78 25.46
C PRO A 481 -33.90 -5.41 25.17
N SER A 482 -34.22 -5.20 23.90
CA SER A 482 -35.51 -4.64 23.45
C SER A 482 -36.71 -5.58 23.64
N THR A 483 -36.49 -6.81 24.09
CA THR A 483 -37.51 -7.83 24.34
C THR A 483 -37.25 -8.52 25.68
N ILE A 484 -37.83 -7.97 26.75
CA ILE A 484 -38.10 -8.73 27.98
C ILE A 484 -39.13 -9.82 27.63
N PRO A 485 -38.93 -11.09 27.99
CA PRO A 485 -39.92 -12.14 27.71
C PRO A 485 -41.24 -11.82 28.43
N PRO A 486 -42.41 -12.04 27.78
CA PRO A 486 -43.70 -11.70 28.38
C PRO A 486 -43.94 -12.53 29.64
N ARG A 487 -44.12 -11.87 30.78
CA ARG A 487 -44.41 -12.51 32.05
C ARG A 487 -45.80 -13.14 32.03
N ASP A 488 -45.91 -14.39 32.46
CA ASP A 488 -47.20 -14.98 32.83
C ASP A 488 -47.79 -14.20 34.02
N LYS A 489 -48.88 -13.47 33.76
CA LYS A 489 -49.56 -12.65 34.76
C LYS A 489 -50.34 -13.47 35.79
N SER A 490 -50.64 -14.73 35.50
CA SER A 490 -51.38 -15.63 36.37
C SER A 490 -50.51 -16.30 37.44
N LYS A 491 -49.20 -16.45 37.18
CA LYS A 491 -48.26 -16.95 38.19
C LYS A 491 -48.04 -15.96 39.34
N VAL A 492 -47.85 -16.51 40.53
CA VAL A 492 -47.47 -15.78 41.74
C VAL A 492 -46.13 -15.09 41.52
N ILE A 493 -46.05 -13.82 41.89
CA ILE A 493 -44.84 -13.02 41.70
C ILE A 493 -43.85 -13.37 42.80
N THR A 494 -42.76 -14.02 42.41
CA THR A 494 -41.65 -14.39 43.28
C THR A 494 -40.47 -13.43 43.13
N TYR A 495 -39.84 -13.04 44.23
CA TYR A 495 -38.61 -12.23 44.21
C TYR A 495 -37.65 -12.70 45.29
N ARG A 496 -36.41 -13.06 44.91
CA ARG A 496 -35.38 -13.49 45.85
C ARG A 496 -34.60 -12.29 46.35
N VAL A 497 -34.73 -11.96 47.64
CA VAL A 497 -34.07 -10.78 48.20
C VAL A 497 -32.55 -11.02 48.29
N PRO A 498 -31.69 -10.12 47.79
CA PRO A 498 -30.23 -10.29 47.88
C PRO A 498 -29.72 -10.36 49.32
N HIS A 499 -28.59 -11.05 49.54
CA HIS A 499 -27.87 -10.99 50.81
C HIS A 499 -27.55 -9.53 51.20
N ASN A 500 -27.69 -9.20 52.48
CA ASN A 500 -27.57 -7.84 53.01
C ASN A 500 -28.49 -6.79 52.34
N ALA A 501 -29.64 -7.22 51.80
CA ALA A 501 -30.71 -6.33 51.37
C ALA A 501 -32.00 -6.58 52.16
N CYS A 502 -32.92 -5.61 52.12
CA CYS A 502 -34.31 -5.82 52.52
C CYS A 502 -35.29 -5.22 51.51
N VAL A 503 -36.50 -5.76 51.46
CA VAL A 503 -37.60 -5.28 50.59
C VAL A 503 -38.78 -4.91 51.46
N GLN A 504 -39.40 -3.76 51.18
CA GLN A 504 -40.68 -3.39 51.77
C GLN A 504 -41.82 -3.80 50.83
N ILE A 505 -42.82 -4.47 51.40
CA ILE A 505 -44.03 -4.93 50.73
C ILE A 505 -45.22 -4.26 51.43
N TYR A 506 -46.11 -3.65 50.65
CA TYR A 506 -47.33 -3.04 51.16
C TYR A 506 -48.57 -3.85 50.76
N ASP A 507 -49.30 -4.35 51.76
CA ASP A 507 -50.62 -4.95 51.56
C ASP A 507 -51.69 -3.85 51.58
N TYR A 508 -52.32 -3.59 50.43
CA TYR A 508 -53.35 -2.55 50.29
C TYR A 508 -54.65 -2.86 51.05
N LYS A 509 -54.89 -4.13 51.41
CA LYS A 509 -56.13 -4.64 51.99
C LYS A 509 -56.07 -4.69 53.51
N SER A 510 -54.97 -5.14 54.09
CA SER A 510 -54.73 -4.98 55.54
C SER A 510 -54.11 -3.63 55.91
N LYS A 511 -53.65 -2.84 54.91
CA LYS A 511 -52.97 -1.55 55.05
C LYS A 511 -51.67 -1.61 55.87
N LYS A 512 -51.00 -2.75 55.84
CA LYS A 512 -49.75 -3.01 56.57
C LYS A 512 -48.57 -3.10 55.60
N ALA A 513 -47.46 -2.49 55.99
CA ALA A 513 -46.17 -2.79 55.41
C ALA A 513 -45.54 -3.98 56.16
N ARG A 514 -44.97 -4.94 55.43
CA ARG A 514 -44.01 -5.92 55.96
C ARG A 514 -42.66 -5.74 55.27
N ILE A 515 -41.58 -5.89 56.02
CA ILE A 515 -40.21 -5.77 55.51
C ILE A 515 -39.55 -7.12 55.66
N ILE A 516 -38.94 -7.62 54.58
CA ILE A 516 -38.32 -8.96 54.51
C ILE A 516 -36.84 -8.79 54.17
N PHE A 517 -35.98 -9.54 54.87
CA PHE A 517 -34.53 -9.49 54.74
C PHE A 517 -34.00 -10.64 53.87
N GLY A 518 -32.99 -10.38 53.05
CA GLY A 518 -32.34 -11.43 52.28
C GLY A 518 -31.50 -12.38 53.14
N PRO A 519 -31.33 -13.65 52.72
CA PRO A 519 -31.57 -14.16 51.37
C PRO A 519 -32.95 -14.84 51.15
N GLU A 520 -33.98 -14.44 51.89
CA GLU A 520 -35.33 -15.04 51.80
C GLU A 520 -36.01 -14.82 50.42
N LEU A 521 -36.81 -15.80 50.00
CA LEU A 521 -37.64 -15.71 48.79
C LEU A 521 -39.02 -15.17 49.16
N VAL A 522 -39.38 -14.03 48.57
CA VAL A 522 -40.69 -13.39 48.72
C VAL A 522 -41.65 -13.94 47.68
N MET A 523 -42.85 -14.29 48.13
CA MET A 523 -44.02 -14.53 47.27
C MET A 523 -45.08 -13.48 47.59
N LEU A 524 -45.50 -12.69 46.59
CA LEU A 524 -46.53 -11.67 46.79
C LEU A 524 -47.94 -12.30 46.87
N GLY A 525 -48.72 -11.88 47.87
CA GLY A 525 -50.16 -12.11 47.90
C GLY A 525 -50.90 -11.29 46.82
N PRO A 526 -52.19 -11.58 46.56
CA PRO A 526 -52.96 -10.87 45.53
C PRO A 526 -53.00 -9.35 45.72
N ASP A 527 -53.19 -8.88 46.96
CA ASP A 527 -53.37 -7.47 47.31
C ASP A 527 -52.06 -6.74 47.70
N GLU A 528 -50.90 -7.40 47.59
CA GLU A 528 -49.58 -6.86 47.98
C GLU A 528 -48.78 -6.25 46.81
N GLN A 529 -48.00 -5.20 47.04
CA GLN A 529 -47.05 -4.66 46.05
C GLN A 529 -45.69 -4.31 46.69
N PHE A 530 -44.64 -4.26 45.86
CA PHE A 530 -43.32 -3.78 46.27
C PHE A 530 -43.28 -2.24 46.36
N THR A 531 -42.68 -1.71 47.42
CA THR A 531 -42.30 -0.29 47.47
C THR A 531 -41.09 -0.06 46.56
N VAL A 532 -41.20 0.84 45.58
CA VAL A 532 -40.07 1.24 44.72
C VAL A 532 -39.29 2.38 45.36
N LEU A 533 -37.97 2.21 45.48
CA LEU A 533 -37.02 3.24 45.90
C LEU A 533 -36.59 4.07 44.68
N ASN A 534 -36.53 5.39 44.84
CA ASN A 534 -35.98 6.32 43.86
C ASN A 534 -34.77 7.03 44.49
N LEU A 535 -33.57 6.61 44.11
CA LEU A 535 -32.30 7.02 44.73
C LEU A 535 -31.50 7.96 43.82
N SER A 536 -30.67 8.82 44.42
CA SER A 536 -29.75 9.69 43.69
C SER A 536 -28.60 8.89 43.05
N GLY A 537 -28.54 8.93 41.72
CA GLY A 537 -27.51 8.30 40.90
C GLY A 537 -26.50 9.32 40.34
N GLU A 538 -25.71 8.89 39.36
CA GLU A 538 -24.77 9.74 38.61
C GLU A 538 -23.67 10.42 39.47
N LYS A 539 -22.79 11.19 38.81
CA LYS A 539 -21.67 11.94 39.39
C LYS A 539 -21.48 13.24 38.59
N PRO A 540 -21.83 14.44 39.10
CA PRO A 540 -22.39 14.73 40.43
C PRO A 540 -23.74 14.05 40.68
N LYS A 541 -24.10 13.86 41.95
CA LYS A 541 -25.35 13.20 42.35
C LYS A 541 -26.60 13.92 41.83
N ALA A 542 -27.43 13.19 41.07
CA ALA A 542 -28.70 13.66 40.54
C ALA A 542 -29.88 12.78 41.03
N PRO A 543 -31.01 13.39 41.46
CA PRO A 543 -32.12 12.67 42.10
C PRO A 543 -32.91 11.79 41.13
N ASN A 544 -33.57 10.75 41.67
CA ASN A 544 -34.46 9.83 40.95
C ASN A 544 -33.83 9.07 39.76
N LYS A 545 -32.50 8.89 39.77
CA LYS A 545 -31.74 8.27 38.67
C LYS A 545 -31.55 6.76 38.81
N ILE A 546 -31.48 6.26 40.04
CA ILE A 546 -31.44 4.81 40.33
C ILE A 546 -32.81 4.41 40.85
N ARG A 547 -33.39 3.34 40.32
CA ARG A 547 -34.64 2.74 40.83
C ARG A 547 -34.37 1.32 41.30
N ALA A 548 -34.92 0.94 42.45
CA ALA A 548 -34.68 -0.36 43.06
C ALA A 548 -35.91 -0.85 43.84
N ILE A 549 -36.06 -2.18 43.93
CA ILE A 549 -37.07 -2.85 44.78
C ILE A 549 -36.52 -3.17 46.17
N CYS A 550 -35.22 -3.47 46.27
CA CYS A 550 -34.55 -3.73 47.54
C CYS A 550 -33.65 -2.56 47.99
N LEU A 551 -33.69 -2.27 49.29
CA LEU A 551 -32.71 -1.43 49.97
C LEU A 551 -31.48 -2.27 50.30
N LEU A 552 -30.31 -1.85 49.83
CA LEU A 552 -29.03 -2.46 50.23
C LEU A 552 -28.62 -1.91 51.61
N LEU A 553 -28.27 -2.80 52.53
CA LEU A 553 -27.92 -2.46 53.93
C LEU A 553 -26.42 -2.24 54.12
N GLY A 554 -25.61 -2.58 53.12
CA GLY A 554 -24.15 -2.50 53.14
C GLY A 554 -23.45 -3.68 53.84
N PRO A 555 -22.14 -3.55 54.18
CA PRO A 555 -21.31 -2.38 53.91
C PRO A 555 -21.10 -2.17 52.40
N GLU A 556 -21.28 -0.93 51.96
CA GLU A 556 -21.22 -0.51 50.56
C GLU A 556 -20.60 0.90 50.47
N PHE A 557 -20.37 1.42 49.26
CA PHE A 557 -19.90 2.77 49.04
C PHE A 557 -20.69 3.50 47.95
N SER A 558 -20.92 4.80 48.16
CA SER A 558 -21.44 5.69 47.11
C SER A 558 -20.40 6.76 46.83
N SER A 559 -20.14 7.02 45.55
CA SER A 559 -19.24 8.11 45.14
C SER A 559 -19.97 9.22 44.39
N ASP A 560 -19.47 10.44 44.56
CA ASP A 560 -20.07 11.72 44.16
C ASP A 560 -18.97 12.68 43.67
N ILE A 561 -19.37 13.77 43.03
CA ILE A 561 -18.48 14.86 42.60
C ILE A 561 -19.00 16.17 43.18
N VAL A 562 -18.28 16.72 44.16
CA VAL A 562 -18.65 17.95 44.86
C VAL A 562 -17.77 19.10 44.37
N THR A 563 -18.36 20.10 43.74
CA THR A 563 -17.66 21.35 43.41
C THR A 563 -17.60 22.26 44.63
N ILE A 564 -16.40 22.78 44.91
CA ILE A 564 -16.08 23.69 46.02
C ILE A 564 -15.32 24.92 45.49
N GLU A 565 -15.21 25.96 46.31
CA GLU A 565 -14.39 27.15 46.07
C GLU A 565 -13.57 27.43 47.36
N SER A 566 -12.28 27.76 47.22
CA SER A 566 -11.40 28.11 48.36
C SER A 566 -11.50 29.60 48.73
N SER A 567 -10.80 30.02 49.80
CA SER A 567 -10.67 31.47 50.13
C SER A 567 -10.04 32.30 49.01
N ASP A 568 -9.28 31.64 48.14
CA ASP A 568 -8.51 32.26 47.05
C ASP A 568 -9.27 32.22 45.72
N HIS A 569 -10.58 31.94 45.77
CA HIS A 569 -11.48 31.69 44.64
C HIS A 569 -11.07 30.53 43.72
N ALA A 570 -10.19 29.63 44.17
CA ALA A 570 -9.82 28.45 43.39
C ALA A 570 -10.97 27.43 43.41
N ARG A 571 -11.58 27.20 42.24
CA ARG A 571 -12.67 26.24 42.06
C ARG A 571 -12.12 24.83 41.88
N LEU A 572 -12.49 23.93 42.78
CA LEU A 572 -12.03 22.54 42.77
C LEU A 572 -13.22 21.58 42.65
N SER A 573 -13.00 20.50 41.92
CA SER A 573 -13.88 19.34 41.83
C SER A 573 -13.32 18.24 42.74
N LEU A 574 -14.08 17.86 43.76
CA LEU A 574 -13.74 16.77 44.68
C LEU A 574 -14.49 15.51 44.25
N ARG A 575 -13.77 14.49 43.79
CA ARG A 575 -14.34 13.15 43.63
C ARG A 575 -14.23 12.41 44.95
N LEU A 576 -15.36 12.21 45.60
CA LEU A 576 -15.44 11.63 46.95
C LEU A 576 -16.11 10.26 46.87
N SER A 577 -15.62 9.33 47.68
CA SER A 577 -16.30 8.06 47.99
C SER A 577 -16.64 8.03 49.46
N TYR A 578 -17.87 7.65 49.77
CA TYR A 578 -18.40 7.57 51.11
C TYR A 578 -18.75 6.12 51.41
N ASN A 579 -18.12 5.53 52.42
CA ASN A 579 -18.36 4.13 52.79
C ASN A 579 -19.42 4.08 53.90
N TRP A 580 -20.50 3.33 53.67
CA TRP A 580 -21.70 3.37 54.51
C TRP A 580 -22.31 1.99 54.74
N HIS A 581 -23.11 1.90 55.79
CA HIS A 581 -23.99 0.76 56.09
C HIS A 581 -25.16 1.24 56.95
N PHE A 582 -26.18 0.41 57.11
CA PHE A 582 -27.27 0.64 58.05
C PHE A 582 -27.03 -0.14 59.35
N GLU A 583 -27.09 0.54 60.50
CA GLU A 583 -26.91 -0.06 61.82
C GLU A 583 -28.30 -0.38 62.43
N ILE A 584 -28.61 -1.67 62.62
CA ILE A 584 -29.91 -2.15 63.13
C ILE A 584 -29.63 -2.96 64.39
N THR A 585 -30.30 -2.66 65.50
CA THR A 585 -30.06 -3.36 66.77
C THR A 585 -30.91 -4.62 66.94
N ASP A 586 -32.18 -4.61 66.53
CA ASP A 586 -33.02 -5.81 66.43
C ASP A 586 -33.77 -5.87 65.09
N ARG A 587 -33.63 -6.98 64.37
CA ARG A 587 -34.35 -7.22 63.10
C ARG A 587 -35.84 -7.54 63.31
N ASN A 588 -36.25 -7.83 64.55
CA ASN A 588 -37.64 -8.14 64.90
C ASN A 588 -38.45 -6.89 65.32
N ASP A 589 -37.81 -5.78 65.71
CA ASP A 589 -38.56 -4.56 65.99
C ASP A 589 -39.06 -3.89 64.71
N THR A 590 -40.33 -4.15 64.40
CA THR A 590 -41.07 -3.49 63.32
C THR A 590 -40.97 -1.95 63.31
N LYS A 591 -40.70 -1.30 64.45
CA LYS A 591 -40.53 0.16 64.52
C LYS A 591 -39.11 0.61 64.16
N GLU A 592 -38.05 -0.08 64.62
CA GLU A 592 -36.69 0.16 64.16
C GLU A 592 -36.57 -0.14 62.65
N VAL A 593 -37.04 -1.30 62.20
CA VAL A 593 -36.93 -1.73 60.79
C VAL A 593 -37.69 -0.81 59.84
N ALA A 594 -38.80 -0.18 60.27
CA ALA A 594 -39.51 0.84 59.48
C ALA A 594 -38.69 2.12 59.23
N LYS A 595 -37.69 2.45 60.07
CA LYS A 595 -36.84 3.64 59.87
C LYS A 595 -36.02 3.57 58.59
N LEU A 596 -35.61 2.35 58.19
CA LEU A 596 -34.81 2.12 56.98
C LEU A 596 -35.43 2.76 55.73
N PHE A 597 -36.77 2.74 55.64
CA PHE A 597 -37.56 3.28 54.53
C PHE A 597 -38.15 4.68 54.81
N SER A 598 -37.79 5.33 55.93
CA SER A 598 -38.29 6.66 56.30
C SER A 598 -37.66 7.81 55.52
N VAL A 599 -36.52 7.58 54.85
CA VAL A 599 -35.86 8.55 53.96
C VAL A 599 -35.87 7.99 52.52
N PRO A 600 -36.74 8.49 51.61
CA PRO A 600 -36.93 7.88 50.28
C PRO A 600 -35.68 7.87 49.39
N ASP A 601 -34.84 8.90 49.50
CA ASP A 601 -33.54 8.99 48.82
C ASP A 601 -32.43 9.25 49.85
N PHE A 602 -32.04 8.19 50.57
CA PHE A 602 -30.98 8.30 51.57
C PHE A 602 -29.64 8.74 50.96
N ILE A 603 -29.33 8.29 49.73
CA ILE A 603 -28.08 8.62 49.04
C ILE A 603 -28.02 10.11 48.74
N GLY A 604 -29.08 10.67 48.18
CA GLY A 604 -29.20 12.10 47.88
C GLY A 604 -29.09 12.96 49.12
N ASP A 605 -29.81 12.61 50.19
CA ASP A 605 -29.79 13.41 51.43
C ASP A 605 -28.41 13.39 52.11
N PHE A 606 -27.80 12.22 52.29
CA PHE A 606 -26.49 12.15 52.94
C PHE A 606 -25.39 12.80 52.09
N CYS A 607 -25.38 12.61 50.77
CA CYS A 607 -24.39 13.26 49.89
C CYS A 607 -24.55 14.78 49.93
N LYS A 608 -25.78 15.29 49.90
CA LYS A 608 -26.10 16.72 50.01
C LYS A 608 -25.66 17.33 51.34
N ALA A 609 -25.89 16.62 52.45
CA ALA A 609 -25.46 17.05 53.79
C ALA A 609 -23.92 17.08 53.92
N VAL A 610 -23.23 16.05 53.41
CA VAL A 610 -21.76 15.98 53.39
C VAL A 610 -21.16 17.08 52.49
N ALA A 611 -21.70 17.25 51.28
CA ALA A 611 -21.29 18.30 50.36
C ALA A 611 -21.52 19.72 50.90
N ALA A 612 -22.52 19.93 51.76
CA ALA A 612 -22.73 21.20 52.46
C ALA A 612 -21.65 21.46 53.52
N LYS A 613 -21.34 20.46 54.37
CA LYS A 613 -20.26 20.55 55.39
C LYS A 613 -18.90 20.85 54.76
N ILE A 614 -18.55 20.17 53.67
CA ILE A 614 -17.26 20.35 52.99
C ILE A 614 -17.17 21.76 52.35
N ARG A 615 -18.20 22.21 51.64
CA ARG A 615 -18.21 23.57 51.06
C ARG A 615 -18.05 24.66 52.12
N GLY A 616 -18.74 24.53 53.26
CA GLY A 616 -18.62 25.48 54.37
C GLY A 616 -17.22 25.52 55.01
N ALA A 617 -16.49 24.40 55.03
CA ALA A 617 -15.16 24.33 55.62
C ALA A 617 -14.03 24.77 54.67
N VAL A 618 -14.13 24.50 53.35
CA VAL A 618 -13.06 24.83 52.40
C VAL A 618 -13.10 26.29 51.96
N ALA A 619 -14.27 26.94 51.99
CA ALA A 619 -14.40 28.38 51.70
C ALA A 619 -13.60 29.30 52.66
N SER A 620 -13.14 28.78 53.81
CA SER A 620 -12.31 29.51 54.78
C SER A 620 -10.81 29.14 54.74
N ILE A 621 -10.36 28.34 53.77
CA ILE A 621 -9.00 27.80 53.69
C ILE A 621 -8.40 28.10 52.31
N SER A 622 -7.11 28.41 52.27
CA SER A 622 -6.38 28.68 51.01
C SER A 622 -6.18 27.43 50.17
N PHE A 623 -5.99 27.61 48.87
CA PHE A 623 -5.79 26.50 47.92
C PHE A 623 -4.57 25.64 48.30
N ASP A 624 -3.44 26.25 48.66
CA ASP A 624 -2.20 25.53 48.95
C ASP A 624 -2.28 24.71 50.25
N ASP A 625 -2.84 25.28 51.33
CA ASP A 625 -3.07 24.53 52.57
C ASP A 625 -4.11 23.43 52.36
N PHE A 626 -5.20 23.72 51.63
CA PHE A 626 -6.17 22.68 51.28
C PHE A 626 -5.57 21.58 50.40
N HIS A 627 -4.69 21.89 49.44
CA HIS A 627 -4.04 20.88 48.61
C HIS A 627 -3.18 19.93 49.46
N LYS A 628 -2.39 20.50 50.40
CA LYS A 628 -1.51 19.75 51.32
C LYS A 628 -2.28 18.98 52.40
N ASN A 629 -3.36 19.53 52.94
CA ASN A 629 -4.09 19.01 54.11
C ASN A 629 -5.50 18.48 53.80
N SER A 630 -5.91 18.38 52.53
CA SER A 630 -7.24 17.97 52.05
C SER A 630 -7.87 16.80 52.81
N ALA A 631 -7.13 15.71 52.99
CA ALA A 631 -7.58 14.51 53.71
C ALA A 631 -7.97 14.77 55.18
N LYS A 632 -7.27 15.70 55.85
CA LYS A 632 -7.55 16.12 57.23
C LYS A 632 -8.73 17.08 57.28
N VAL A 633 -8.78 18.06 56.38
CA VAL A 633 -9.84 19.07 56.29
C VAL A 633 -11.21 18.44 55.99
N ILE A 634 -11.29 17.55 55.00
CA ILE A 634 -12.54 16.89 54.61
C ILE A 634 -13.03 15.94 55.72
N ARG A 635 -12.14 15.16 56.34
CA ARG A 635 -12.55 14.24 57.41
C ARG A 635 -12.97 14.99 58.69
N ALA A 636 -12.26 16.04 59.09
CA ALA A 636 -12.63 16.85 60.26
C ALA A 636 -13.94 17.62 60.04
N SER A 637 -14.17 18.20 58.86
CA SER A 637 -15.41 18.96 58.58
C SER A 637 -16.66 18.08 58.53
N VAL A 638 -16.56 16.83 58.05
CA VAL A 638 -17.73 15.96 57.93
C VAL A 638 -18.03 15.20 59.22
N PHE A 639 -17.03 14.53 59.81
CA PHE A 639 -17.21 13.72 61.01
C PHE A 639 -17.29 14.57 62.29
N GLY A 640 -16.69 15.76 62.29
CA GLY A 640 -16.53 16.59 63.48
C GLY A 640 -15.25 16.28 64.24
N LEU A 641 -15.13 16.91 65.41
CA LEU A 641 -14.03 16.74 66.35
C LEU A 641 -14.58 16.41 67.75
N ASP A 642 -14.06 15.36 68.37
CA ASP A 642 -14.30 15.03 69.77
C ASP A 642 -13.74 16.13 70.69
N GLU A 643 -14.15 16.13 71.96
CA GLU A 643 -13.65 17.04 73.01
C GLU A 643 -12.12 17.07 73.10
N ASN A 644 -11.47 15.95 72.77
CA ASN A 644 -10.01 15.78 72.70
C ASN A 644 -9.37 16.28 71.38
N LYS A 645 -10.10 17.05 70.55
CA LYS A 645 -9.71 17.55 69.21
C LYS A 645 -9.25 16.45 68.24
N ARG A 646 -9.80 15.24 68.37
CA ARG A 646 -9.57 14.10 67.46
C ARG A 646 -10.76 13.95 66.52
N ILE A 647 -10.53 13.48 65.29
CA ILE A 647 -11.60 13.32 64.28
C ILE A 647 -12.44 12.09 64.63
N ASN A 648 -13.75 12.25 64.66
CA ASN A 648 -14.71 11.20 65.00
C ASN A 648 -14.69 10.07 63.96
N LYS A 649 -14.94 8.83 64.39
CA LYS A 649 -14.82 7.62 63.54
C LYS A 649 -16.07 7.27 62.71
N ARG A 650 -17.23 7.87 63.00
CA ARG A 650 -18.48 7.64 62.26
C ARG A 650 -19.39 8.86 62.31
N LEU A 651 -20.22 9.03 61.27
CA LEU A 651 -21.33 10.00 61.25
C LEU A 651 -22.64 9.22 61.05
N VAL A 652 -23.57 9.40 61.97
CA VAL A 652 -24.84 8.65 62.04
C VAL A 652 -26.01 9.58 61.68
N PHE A 653 -26.91 9.10 60.82
CA PHE A 653 -28.18 9.76 60.50
C PHE A 653 -29.32 9.09 61.30
N PRO A 654 -29.86 9.74 62.35
CA PRO A 654 -30.81 9.10 63.27
C PRO A 654 -32.22 8.89 62.69
N GLN A 655 -32.47 9.37 61.46
CA GLN A 655 -33.77 9.26 60.78
C GLN A 655 -33.99 7.86 60.17
N ASN A 656 -32.92 7.23 59.68
CA ASN A 656 -32.93 5.94 59.00
C ASN A 656 -31.86 4.95 59.49
N ASN A 657 -31.11 5.31 60.55
CA ASN A 657 -29.95 4.58 61.07
C ASN A 657 -28.79 4.37 60.05
N LEU A 658 -28.65 5.24 59.03
CA LEU A 658 -27.50 5.20 58.13
C LEU A 658 -26.22 5.65 58.84
N VAL A 659 -25.12 4.92 58.64
CA VAL A 659 -23.82 5.20 59.25
C VAL A 659 -22.72 5.31 58.19
N LEU A 660 -22.16 6.51 58.05
CA LEU A 660 -20.93 6.76 57.30
C LEU A 660 -19.72 6.37 58.18
N THR A 661 -18.82 5.56 57.63
CA THR A 661 -17.66 4.97 58.34
C THR A 661 -16.32 5.55 57.89
N SER A 662 -16.15 5.82 56.60
CA SER A 662 -15.00 6.56 56.08
C SER A 662 -15.39 7.42 54.88
N ILE A 663 -14.52 8.40 54.60
CA ILE A 663 -14.60 9.25 53.40
C ILE A 663 -13.23 9.19 52.75
N ASP A 664 -13.22 8.77 51.51
CA ASP A 664 -12.04 8.45 50.73
C ASP A 664 -12.04 9.34 49.48
N ILE A 665 -11.02 10.18 49.38
CA ILE A 665 -10.91 11.23 48.37
C ILE A 665 -10.20 10.63 47.16
N GLN A 666 -10.93 10.44 46.07
CA GLN A 666 -10.43 9.80 44.85
C GLN A 666 -9.63 10.78 43.98
N SER A 667 -10.09 12.03 43.87
CA SER A 667 -9.33 13.11 43.23
C SER A 667 -9.74 14.50 43.74
N VAL A 668 -8.79 15.44 43.64
CA VAL A 668 -8.97 16.87 43.89
C VAL A 668 -8.43 17.60 42.66
N GLU A 669 -9.33 18.05 41.79
CA GLU A 669 -8.97 18.59 40.47
C GLU A 669 -9.39 20.06 40.36
N PRO A 670 -8.54 20.99 39.93
CA PRO A 670 -8.98 22.33 39.55
C PRO A 670 -10.01 22.24 38.42
N VAL A 671 -11.11 22.99 38.55
CA VAL A 671 -12.13 23.15 37.50
C VAL A 671 -11.59 24.02 36.38
N ASP A 672 -10.91 25.11 36.75
CA ASP A 672 -10.34 26.07 35.79
C ASP A 672 -9.05 25.51 35.17
N GLN A 673 -9.08 25.29 33.85
CA GLN A 673 -7.93 24.75 33.10
C GLN A 673 -6.66 25.62 33.28
N ARG A 674 -6.79 26.95 33.34
CA ARG A 674 -5.64 27.85 33.59
C ARG A 674 -4.92 27.54 34.91
N THR A 675 -5.66 27.18 35.95
CA THR A 675 -5.12 26.82 37.27
C THR A 675 -4.43 25.45 37.22
N ARG A 676 -5.01 24.52 36.44
CA ARG A 676 -4.41 23.20 36.14
C ARG A 676 -3.09 23.35 35.36
N ASP A 677 -3.06 24.20 34.33
CA ASP A 677 -1.85 24.47 33.52
C ASP A 677 -0.74 25.12 34.37
N ALA A 678 -1.10 26.03 35.28
CA ALA A 678 -0.16 26.66 36.20
C ALA A 678 0.45 25.65 37.19
N LEU A 679 -0.36 24.73 37.73
CA LEU A 679 0.11 23.65 38.60
C LEU A 679 0.98 22.65 37.83
N GLN A 680 0.61 22.30 36.60
CA GLN A 680 1.42 21.42 35.75
C GLN A 680 2.79 22.02 35.45
N LYS A 681 2.90 23.34 35.21
CA LYS A 681 4.18 24.05 35.08
C LYS A 681 4.99 24.02 36.38
N SER A 682 4.35 24.19 37.54
CA SER A 682 5.02 24.08 38.85
C SER A 682 5.61 22.68 39.08
N VAL A 683 4.85 21.63 38.75
CA VAL A 683 5.33 20.24 38.82
C VAL A 683 6.43 19.95 37.79
N GLN A 684 6.31 20.47 36.57
CA GLN A 684 7.35 20.35 35.54
C GLN A 684 8.67 20.97 36.01
N LEU A 685 8.64 22.20 36.54
CA LEU A 685 9.82 22.88 37.09
C LEU A 685 10.41 22.11 38.28
N ALA A 686 9.58 21.52 39.16
CA ALA A 686 10.07 20.69 40.25
C ALA A 686 10.78 19.42 39.76
N ILE A 687 10.24 18.74 38.75
CA ILE A 687 10.87 17.57 38.11
C ILE A 687 12.14 17.97 37.36
N GLU A 688 12.14 19.10 36.66
CA GLU A 688 13.31 19.63 35.96
C GLU A 688 14.45 19.95 36.94
N ILE A 689 14.15 20.58 38.08
CA ILE A 689 15.13 20.83 39.15
C ILE A 689 15.71 19.52 39.72
N THR A 690 14.89 18.48 39.96
CA THR A 690 15.41 17.20 40.43
C THR A 690 16.19 16.43 39.36
N THR A 691 15.76 16.51 38.09
CA THR A 691 16.45 15.89 36.95
C THR A 691 17.80 16.54 36.69
N ASN A 692 17.87 17.88 36.64
CA ASN A 692 19.11 18.63 36.47
C ASN A 692 20.07 18.39 37.65
N SER A 693 19.55 18.23 38.87
CA SER A 693 20.34 17.85 40.05
C SER A 693 20.90 16.42 39.94
N GLN A 694 20.09 15.45 39.50
CA GLN A 694 20.54 14.08 39.27
C GLN A 694 21.51 13.97 38.08
N GLU A 695 21.28 14.69 36.98
CA GLU A 695 22.23 14.74 35.85
C GLU A 695 23.55 15.34 36.31
N ALA A 696 23.55 16.47 37.02
CA ALA A 696 24.77 17.07 37.55
C ALA A 696 25.54 16.11 38.46
N GLN A 697 24.86 15.38 39.36
CA GLN A 697 25.50 14.36 40.21
C GLN A 697 26.03 13.18 39.39
N ALA A 698 25.24 12.61 38.48
CA ALA A 698 25.64 11.50 37.63
C ALA A 698 26.83 11.87 36.73
N LYS A 699 26.82 13.07 36.16
CA LYS A 699 27.89 13.66 35.33
C LYS A 699 29.16 13.90 36.14
N HIS A 700 29.06 14.42 37.38
CA HIS A 700 30.21 14.53 38.26
C HIS A 700 30.81 13.17 38.66
N MET A 701 29.97 12.15 38.93
CA MET A 701 30.45 10.79 39.19
C MET A 701 31.06 10.14 37.95
N ALA A 702 30.45 10.33 36.78
CA ALA A 702 30.95 9.85 35.49
C ALA A 702 32.30 10.50 35.13
N SER A 703 32.41 11.83 35.16
CA SER A 703 33.69 12.52 34.93
C SER A 703 34.79 12.09 35.92
N ARG A 704 34.43 11.80 37.17
CA ARG A 704 35.39 11.30 38.16
C ARG A 704 35.86 9.87 37.83
N THR A 705 34.93 8.94 37.58
CA THR A 705 35.28 7.56 37.23
C THR A 705 35.97 7.46 35.88
N GLU A 706 35.61 8.32 34.92
CA GLU A 706 36.32 8.48 33.64
C GLU A 706 37.75 9.00 33.85
N GLN A 707 37.97 9.95 34.76
CA GLN A 707 39.31 10.46 35.07
C GLN A 707 40.17 9.44 35.84
N GLU A 708 39.58 8.69 36.78
CA GLU A 708 40.23 7.56 37.46
C GLU A 708 40.59 6.45 36.45
N ALA A 709 39.67 6.08 35.57
CA ALA A 709 39.89 5.09 34.51
C ALA A 709 40.91 5.57 33.46
N LYS A 710 40.88 6.84 33.05
CA LYS A 710 41.91 7.42 32.16
C LYS A 710 43.27 7.44 32.82
N GLY A 711 43.38 7.81 34.10
CA GLY A 711 44.66 7.77 34.82
C GLY A 711 45.23 6.35 34.93
N HIS A 712 44.39 5.34 35.13
CA HIS A 712 44.79 3.93 35.09
C HIS A 712 45.15 3.47 33.67
N LEU A 713 44.33 3.80 32.67
CA LEU A 713 44.53 3.38 31.28
C LEU A 713 45.72 4.08 30.63
N GLU A 714 45.98 5.35 30.89
CA GLU A 714 47.21 6.02 30.44
C GLU A 714 48.44 5.40 31.12
N ARG A 715 48.38 5.12 32.43
CA ARG A 715 49.50 4.46 33.13
C ARG A 715 49.77 3.05 32.59
N GLN A 716 48.72 2.26 32.32
CA GLN A 716 48.86 0.95 31.71
C GLN A 716 49.31 1.05 30.25
N LYS A 717 48.73 1.96 29.47
CA LYS A 717 49.15 2.23 28.09
C LYS A 717 50.62 2.68 28.03
N ILE A 718 51.12 3.43 29.01
CA ILE A 718 52.54 3.79 29.12
C ILE A 718 53.42 2.58 29.48
N THR A 719 52.96 1.63 30.31
CA THR A 719 53.72 0.39 30.54
C THR A 719 53.70 -0.53 29.32
N ASP A 720 52.55 -0.67 28.68
CA ASP A 720 52.35 -1.50 27.51
C ASP A 720 53.09 -0.91 26.29
N GLU A 721 53.11 0.43 26.14
CA GLU A 721 53.95 1.14 25.17
C GLU A 721 55.44 1.07 25.54
N ALA A 722 55.82 1.04 26.81
CA ALA A 722 57.24 0.87 27.19
C ALA A 722 57.76 -0.55 26.89
N GLU A 723 56.95 -1.59 27.09
CA GLU A 723 57.30 -2.96 26.71
C GLU A 723 57.21 -3.16 25.19
N ALA A 724 56.15 -2.66 24.55
CA ALA A 724 56.01 -2.71 23.11
C ALA A 724 57.12 -1.94 22.41
N GLU A 725 57.49 -0.73 22.86
CA GLU A 725 58.55 0.08 22.23
C GLU A 725 59.95 -0.49 22.53
N LYS A 726 60.14 -1.23 23.64
CA LYS A 726 61.37 -2.00 23.91
C LYS A 726 61.57 -3.11 22.88
N GLU A 727 60.54 -3.90 22.57
CA GLU A 727 60.62 -4.92 21.52
C GLU A 727 60.54 -4.32 20.12
N ARG A 728 59.79 -3.23 19.93
CA ARG A 728 59.76 -2.46 18.67
C ARG A 728 61.12 -1.84 18.39
N ARG A 729 61.91 -1.42 19.39
CA ARG A 729 63.30 -0.99 19.18
C ARG A 729 64.16 -2.14 18.67
N ASN A 730 63.98 -3.36 19.19
CA ASN A 730 64.69 -4.55 18.70
C ASN A 730 64.26 -4.87 17.24
N LEU A 731 62.95 -4.82 16.96
CA LEU A 731 62.38 -5.02 15.63
C LEU A 731 62.75 -3.90 14.64
N LEU A 732 62.82 -2.64 15.08
CA LEU A 732 63.27 -1.48 14.30
C LEU A 732 64.77 -1.54 14.04
N GLN A 733 65.56 -2.12 14.95
CA GLN A 733 66.98 -2.38 14.70
C GLN A 733 67.16 -3.48 13.64
N LEU A 734 66.36 -4.56 13.70
CA LEU A 734 66.33 -5.61 12.67
C LEU A 734 65.75 -5.10 11.34
N GLN A 735 64.73 -4.24 11.36
CA GLN A 735 64.16 -3.61 10.17
C GLN A 735 65.10 -2.55 9.60
N ALA A 736 65.84 -1.79 10.41
CA ALA A 736 66.85 -0.85 9.92
C ALA A 736 68.04 -1.59 9.31
N LEU A 737 68.45 -2.74 9.86
CA LEU A 737 69.43 -3.62 9.22
C LEU A 737 68.88 -4.23 7.92
N SER A 738 67.64 -4.72 7.93
CA SER A 738 67.01 -5.32 6.75
C SER A 738 66.77 -4.29 5.65
N ALA A 739 66.27 -3.10 5.99
CA ALA A 739 66.06 -1.98 5.08
C ALA A 739 67.38 -1.31 4.66
N ALA A 740 68.45 -1.39 5.44
CA ALA A 740 69.78 -1.01 4.97
C ALA A 740 70.30 -2.03 3.94
N VAL A 741 70.13 -3.33 4.17
CA VAL A 741 70.48 -4.40 3.20
C VAL A 741 69.59 -4.33 1.96
N GLU A 742 68.30 -4.04 2.10
CA GLU A 742 67.36 -3.87 0.99
C GLU A 742 67.60 -2.56 0.25
N SER A 743 67.75 -1.42 0.93
CA SER A 743 68.02 -0.13 0.27
C SER A 743 69.39 -0.12 -0.39
N THR A 744 70.45 -0.66 0.25
CA THR A 744 71.74 -0.81 -0.43
C THR A 744 71.69 -1.89 -1.51
N GLY A 745 70.91 -2.96 -1.34
CA GLY A 745 70.69 -4.00 -2.35
C GLY A 745 69.97 -3.49 -3.60
N GLN A 746 68.84 -2.80 -3.43
CA GLN A 746 68.07 -2.12 -4.47
C GLN A 746 68.91 -1.02 -5.11
N SER A 747 69.46 -0.08 -4.32
CA SER A 747 70.27 1.02 -4.87
C SER A 747 71.50 0.50 -5.61
N ARG A 748 72.14 -0.57 -5.15
CA ARG A 748 73.26 -1.21 -5.84
C ARG A 748 72.81 -1.99 -7.08
N ALA A 749 71.73 -2.75 -7.02
CA ALA A 749 71.21 -3.48 -8.18
C ALA A 749 70.70 -2.52 -9.26
N GLU A 750 69.99 -1.46 -8.88
CA GLU A 750 69.53 -0.40 -9.78
C GLU A 750 70.68 0.44 -10.31
N ALA A 751 71.66 0.83 -9.49
CA ALA A 751 72.84 1.56 -9.96
C ALA A 751 73.75 0.69 -10.82
N GLN A 752 73.95 -0.59 -10.52
CA GLN A 752 74.70 -1.52 -11.38
C GLN A 752 73.93 -1.78 -12.68
N SER A 753 72.62 -2.03 -12.62
CA SER A 753 71.78 -2.21 -13.82
C SER A 753 71.75 -0.94 -14.69
N ARG A 754 71.64 0.25 -14.09
CA ARG A 754 71.66 1.54 -14.79
C ARG A 754 73.06 1.87 -15.32
N ALA A 755 74.13 1.52 -14.62
CA ALA A 755 75.49 1.71 -15.09
C ALA A 755 75.85 0.74 -16.21
N GLU A 756 75.48 -0.53 -16.13
CA GLU A 756 75.70 -1.52 -17.20
C GLU A 756 74.82 -1.19 -18.41
N ALA A 757 73.56 -0.77 -18.22
CA ALA A 757 72.70 -0.29 -19.30
C ALA A 757 73.25 0.98 -19.96
N ALA A 758 73.66 2.00 -19.18
CA ALA A 758 74.25 3.23 -19.72
C ALA A 758 75.64 3.00 -20.35
N LYS A 759 76.37 1.96 -19.91
CA LYS A 759 77.61 1.51 -20.54
C LYS A 759 77.33 0.82 -21.87
N ILE A 760 76.37 -0.11 -21.94
CA ILE A 760 75.95 -0.75 -23.19
C ILE A 760 75.38 0.28 -24.16
N GLU A 761 74.54 1.20 -23.68
CA GLU A 761 74.01 2.33 -24.47
C GLU A 761 75.14 3.28 -24.91
N GLY A 762 76.14 3.54 -24.07
CA GLY A 762 77.31 4.34 -24.41
C GLY A 762 78.24 3.67 -25.43
N GLU A 763 78.54 2.38 -25.27
CA GLU A 763 79.32 1.56 -26.20
C GLU A 763 78.60 1.45 -27.55
N ALA A 764 77.30 1.16 -27.54
CA ALA A 764 76.47 1.12 -28.75
C ALA A 764 76.25 2.50 -29.39
N ALA A 765 76.21 3.59 -28.61
CA ALA A 765 76.12 4.95 -29.13
C ALA A 765 77.46 5.41 -29.73
N VAL A 766 78.60 5.00 -29.16
CA VAL A 766 79.92 5.22 -29.77
C VAL A 766 80.05 4.38 -31.04
N GLU A 767 79.66 3.10 -31.04
CA GLU A 767 79.68 2.27 -32.24
C GLU A 767 78.76 2.86 -33.32
N GLN A 768 77.50 3.19 -32.99
CA GLN A 768 76.56 3.87 -33.91
C GLN A 768 77.09 5.23 -34.37
N ALA A 769 77.77 6.01 -33.53
CA ALA A 769 78.39 7.28 -33.94
C ALA A 769 79.59 7.05 -34.86
N THR A 770 80.40 6.01 -34.66
CA THR A 770 81.49 5.68 -35.60
C THR A 770 80.96 5.13 -36.92
N LEU A 771 79.90 4.31 -36.91
CA LEU A 771 79.23 3.82 -38.12
C LEU A 771 78.51 4.96 -38.87
N ARG A 772 77.87 5.90 -38.17
CA ARG A 772 77.35 7.14 -38.78
C ARG A 772 78.46 8.00 -39.34
N ALA A 773 79.53 8.25 -38.59
CA ALA A 773 80.67 9.04 -39.10
C ALA A 773 81.38 8.37 -40.28
N GLN A 774 81.38 7.03 -40.35
CA GLN A 774 81.84 6.29 -41.54
C GLN A 774 80.85 6.42 -42.70
N ALA A 775 79.54 6.32 -42.46
CA ALA A 775 78.52 6.51 -43.49
C ALA A 775 78.49 7.94 -44.04
N GLU A 776 78.42 8.95 -43.17
CA GLU A 776 78.52 10.38 -43.50
C GLU A 776 79.84 10.69 -44.20
N LYS A 777 80.96 10.06 -43.78
CA LYS A 777 82.23 10.20 -44.50
C LYS A 777 82.18 9.54 -45.88
N ILE A 778 81.59 8.36 -46.05
CA ILE A 778 81.47 7.71 -47.36
C ILE A 778 80.55 8.52 -48.28
N GLU A 779 79.42 9.03 -47.77
CA GLU A 779 78.53 9.93 -48.50
C GLU A 779 79.24 11.24 -48.88
N ALA A 780 79.99 11.84 -47.95
CA ALA A 780 80.77 13.06 -48.20
C ALA A 780 81.96 12.82 -49.14
N ASP A 781 82.64 11.68 -49.08
CA ASP A 781 83.74 11.32 -49.99
C ASP A 781 83.19 11.01 -51.40
N ILE A 782 82.01 10.39 -51.52
CA ILE A 782 81.30 10.18 -52.80
C ILE A 782 80.76 11.50 -53.37
N GLU A 783 80.18 12.36 -52.54
CA GLU A 783 79.72 13.69 -52.96
C GLU A 783 80.90 14.58 -53.34
N LEU A 784 82.00 14.56 -52.58
CA LEU A 784 83.25 15.23 -52.90
C LEU A 784 83.83 14.71 -54.22
N PHE A 785 83.86 13.39 -54.44
CA PHE A 785 84.30 12.80 -55.71
C PHE A 785 83.42 13.27 -56.89
N ARG A 786 82.09 13.24 -56.72
CA ARG A 786 81.12 13.76 -57.70
C ARG A 786 81.34 15.25 -57.99
N LEU A 787 81.50 16.07 -56.95
CA LEU A 787 81.79 17.50 -57.06
C LEU A 787 83.17 17.77 -57.68
N THR A 788 84.15 16.89 -57.45
CA THR A 788 85.51 17.04 -57.97
C THR A 788 85.54 16.69 -59.46
N GLN A 789 84.95 15.57 -59.89
CA GLN A 789 84.75 15.28 -61.32
C GLN A 789 83.92 16.36 -62.02
N SER A 790 82.83 16.83 -61.39
CA SER A 790 82.02 17.91 -61.96
C SER A 790 82.80 19.21 -62.08
N ARG A 791 83.61 19.58 -61.08
CA ARG A 791 84.47 20.77 -61.12
C ARG A 791 85.67 20.61 -62.04
N GLU A 792 86.18 19.40 -62.25
CA GLU A 792 87.30 19.14 -63.16
C GLU A 792 86.84 19.14 -64.62
N LEU A 793 85.63 18.65 -64.90
CA LEU A 793 84.92 18.88 -66.16
C LEU A 793 84.61 20.37 -66.36
N GLU A 794 84.12 21.07 -65.34
CA GLU A 794 83.86 22.52 -65.44
C GLU A 794 85.16 23.32 -65.62
N LEU A 795 86.26 22.96 -64.94
CA LEU A 795 87.56 23.61 -65.06
C LEU A 795 88.26 23.29 -66.38
N SER A 796 88.11 22.09 -66.93
CA SER A 796 88.62 21.76 -68.26
C SER A 796 87.82 22.45 -69.35
N TYR A 797 86.49 22.52 -69.23
CA TYR A 797 85.64 23.33 -70.10
C TYR A 797 85.99 24.83 -70.01
N ARG A 798 86.08 25.39 -68.79
CA ARG A 798 86.48 26.80 -68.56
C ARG A 798 87.87 27.09 -69.11
N ARG A 799 88.86 26.18 -68.91
CA ARG A 799 90.19 26.30 -69.52
C ARG A 799 90.10 26.31 -71.04
N LEU A 800 89.42 25.35 -71.66
CA LEU A 800 89.24 25.32 -73.12
C LEU A 800 88.56 26.58 -73.65
N THR A 801 87.54 27.12 -72.96
CA THR A 801 86.92 28.39 -73.36
C THR A 801 87.85 29.58 -73.15
N SER A 802 88.60 29.64 -72.04
CA SER A 802 89.55 30.74 -71.79
C SER A 802 90.80 30.66 -72.67
N ASP A 803 91.26 29.48 -73.05
CA ASP A 803 92.34 29.29 -74.02
C ASP A 803 91.87 29.70 -75.43
N LEU A 804 90.62 29.39 -75.79
CA LEU A 804 89.97 29.87 -77.03
C LEU A 804 89.77 31.40 -77.00
N GLU A 805 89.39 31.98 -75.87
CA GLU A 805 89.29 33.43 -75.67
C GLU A 805 90.67 34.10 -75.71
N ILE A 806 91.70 33.49 -75.14
CA ILE A 806 93.09 33.96 -75.20
C ILE A 806 93.63 33.84 -76.63
N GLU A 807 93.33 32.77 -77.37
CA GLU A 807 93.72 32.66 -78.78
C GLU A 807 92.99 33.69 -79.65
N LYS A 808 91.68 33.87 -79.43
CA LYS A 808 90.89 34.93 -80.09
C LYS A 808 91.44 36.32 -79.76
N ALA A 809 91.75 36.60 -78.50
CA ALA A 809 92.31 37.87 -78.04
C ALA A 809 93.73 38.10 -78.56
N LYS A 810 94.58 37.06 -78.63
CA LYS A 810 95.89 37.13 -79.28
C LYS A 810 95.75 37.43 -80.77
N ARG A 811 94.95 36.67 -81.52
CA ARG A 811 94.71 36.92 -82.95
C ARG A 811 94.15 38.33 -83.20
N LEU A 812 93.26 38.83 -82.33
CA LEU A 812 92.76 40.21 -82.40
C LEU A 812 93.86 41.23 -82.08
N ALA A 813 94.68 41.01 -81.05
CA ALA A 813 95.80 41.89 -80.70
C ALA A 813 96.93 41.85 -81.74
N ASP A 814 97.18 40.72 -82.39
CA ASP A 814 98.12 40.57 -83.51
C ASP A 814 97.61 41.35 -84.73
N ILE A 815 96.30 41.34 -85.00
CA ILE A 815 95.65 42.18 -86.02
C ILE A 815 95.73 43.66 -85.63
N GLU A 816 95.33 44.05 -84.42
CA GLU A 816 95.39 45.44 -83.94
C GLU A 816 96.83 45.99 -83.89
N THR A 817 97.82 45.17 -83.53
CA THR A 817 99.23 45.62 -83.52
C THR A 817 99.84 45.68 -84.91
N GLU A 818 99.46 44.81 -85.85
CA GLU A 818 99.88 44.93 -87.25
C GLU A 818 99.16 46.11 -87.94
N GLU A 819 97.88 46.36 -87.65
CA GLU A 819 97.13 47.55 -88.07
C GLU A 819 97.74 48.83 -87.50
N PHE A 820 98.01 48.89 -86.19
CA PHE A 820 98.67 50.02 -85.54
C PHE A 820 100.09 50.24 -86.07
N LYS A 821 100.84 49.17 -86.36
CA LYS A 821 102.16 49.22 -87.01
C LYS A 821 102.07 49.74 -88.44
N GLN A 822 101.04 49.37 -89.21
CA GLN A 822 100.74 49.96 -90.52
C GLN A 822 100.36 51.45 -90.41
N HIS A 823 99.54 51.84 -89.44
CA HIS A 823 99.23 53.25 -89.18
C HIS A 823 100.48 54.06 -88.79
N VAL A 824 101.31 53.58 -87.86
CA VAL A 824 102.56 54.23 -87.43
C VAL A 824 103.58 54.34 -88.57
N THR A 825 103.72 53.32 -89.41
CA THR A 825 104.63 53.37 -90.58
C THR A 825 104.09 54.29 -91.69
N THR A 826 102.78 54.35 -91.89
CA THR A 826 102.13 55.24 -92.87
C THR A 826 102.22 56.71 -92.46
N ILE A 827 102.04 57.02 -91.17
CA ILE A 827 102.20 58.39 -90.64
C ILE A 827 103.69 58.81 -90.62
N GLY A 828 104.58 57.86 -90.34
CA GLY A 828 106.03 58.05 -90.36
C GLY A 828 106.59 58.66 -89.06
N PRO A 829 107.76 58.20 -88.56
CA PRO A 829 108.24 58.54 -87.22
C PRO A 829 108.56 60.03 -87.02
N LYS A 830 109.02 60.73 -88.07
CA LYS A 830 109.27 62.18 -88.02
C LYS A 830 107.98 62.98 -87.78
N THR A 831 106.86 62.55 -88.37
CA THR A 831 105.54 63.19 -88.22
C THR A 831 105.02 63.00 -86.81
N ILE A 832 105.15 61.80 -86.24
CA ILE A 832 104.75 61.49 -84.85
C ILE A 832 105.56 62.34 -83.85
N GLN A 833 106.87 62.51 -84.08
CA GLN A 833 107.71 63.39 -83.25
C GLN A 833 107.26 64.87 -83.30
N ALA A 834 106.83 65.35 -84.48
CA ALA A 834 106.28 66.71 -84.63
C ALA A 834 104.91 66.88 -83.95
N ILE A 835 104.03 65.86 -84.03
CA ILE A 835 102.73 65.87 -83.33
C ILE A 835 102.94 65.93 -81.81
N ALA A 836 103.83 65.10 -81.27
CA ALA A 836 104.10 65.00 -79.83
C ALA A 836 104.78 66.24 -79.21
N THR A 837 105.29 67.17 -80.03
CA THR A 837 105.89 68.44 -79.59
C THR A 837 105.01 69.67 -79.88
N SER A 838 103.78 69.46 -80.36
CA SER A 838 102.80 70.54 -80.61
C SER A 838 102.00 70.95 -79.37
N GLY A 839 101.51 72.20 -79.35
CA GLY A 839 100.92 72.86 -78.18
C GLY A 839 99.50 72.41 -77.77
N PRO A 840 98.99 72.97 -76.65
CA PRO A 840 97.87 72.40 -75.88
C PRO A 840 96.50 72.36 -76.57
N ASP A 841 96.21 73.25 -77.53
CA ASP A 841 94.89 73.32 -78.21
C ASP A 841 94.49 72.03 -78.96
N ASN A 842 95.46 71.18 -79.28
CA ASN A 842 95.22 69.90 -79.95
C ASN A 842 94.72 68.79 -79.00
N GLN A 843 95.01 68.85 -77.69
CA GLN A 843 94.72 67.74 -76.78
C GLN A 843 93.26 67.70 -76.30
N VAL A 844 92.60 68.85 -76.18
CA VAL A 844 91.21 68.95 -75.67
C VAL A 844 90.20 68.20 -76.57
N LYS A 845 90.48 68.09 -77.87
CA LYS A 845 89.65 67.37 -78.85
C LYS A 845 89.63 65.84 -78.66
N LEU A 846 90.51 65.27 -77.82
CA LEU A 846 90.69 63.82 -77.72
C LEU A 846 89.84 63.13 -76.62
N LEU A 847 89.46 63.84 -75.55
CA LEU A 847 88.97 63.22 -74.29
C LEU A 847 87.44 62.99 -74.17
N GLN A 848 86.64 63.30 -75.19
CA GLN A 848 85.20 63.57 -74.99
C GLN A 848 84.27 62.29 -74.95
N ALA A 849 84.20 61.47 -73.83
CA ALA A 849 83.54 60.10 -73.82
C ALA A 849 82.74 59.31 -72.64
N LEU A 850 83.12 59.06 -71.34
CA LEU A 850 82.75 57.79 -70.55
C LEU A 850 82.03 57.82 -69.10
N GLY A 851 81.44 56.71 -68.52
CA GLY A 851 80.87 56.58 -67.09
C GLY A 851 80.10 55.27 -66.54
N ILE A 852 79.41 55.30 -65.33
CA ILE A 852 78.30 54.39 -64.70
C ILE A 852 78.56 53.35 -63.50
N LYS A 853 77.67 53.16 -62.41
CA LYS A 853 77.72 52.22 -61.16
C LYS A 853 76.36 51.88 -60.34
N SER A 854 76.27 51.03 -59.23
CA SER A 854 75.02 50.51 -58.46
C SER A 854 75.08 50.01 -56.90
N THR A 855 73.98 49.51 -56.18
CA THR A 855 73.81 49.20 -54.65
C THR A 855 72.75 48.09 -54.08
N LEU A 856 72.43 47.89 -52.73
CA LEU A 856 71.66 46.71 -52.03
C LEU A 856 71.00 46.85 -50.53
N ILE A 857 70.16 45.90 -49.91
CA ILE A 857 69.49 45.93 -48.48
C ILE A 857 68.84 44.59 -47.77
N THR A 858 68.24 44.54 -46.48
CA THR A 858 67.79 43.29 -45.61
C THR A 858 66.61 43.34 -44.44
N ASP A 859 66.23 42.26 -43.62
CA ASP A 859 65.09 42.03 -42.55
C ASP A 859 65.29 40.84 -41.42
N GLY A 860 64.55 40.28 -40.36
CA GLY A 860 63.17 40.21 -39.60
C GLY A 860 62.99 39.21 -38.30
N ARG A 861 61.82 38.99 -37.52
CA ARG A 861 61.62 38.05 -36.24
C ARG A 861 60.22 37.48 -35.59
N ILE A 862 60.03 37.08 -34.25
CA ILE A 862 59.23 35.86 -33.61
C ILE A 862 58.31 35.93 -32.22
N LYS A 863 57.73 34.83 -31.53
CA LYS A 863 56.50 34.67 -30.55
C LYS A 863 56.42 33.57 -29.31
N LEU A 864 55.38 33.48 -28.35
CA LEU A 864 55.24 32.62 -27.02
C LEU A 864 53.90 31.78 -26.51
N THR A 865 53.57 31.48 -25.17
CA THR A 865 52.66 30.39 -24.42
C THR A 865 51.47 30.81 -23.38
N SER A 866 50.74 30.16 -22.35
CA SER A 866 50.63 28.91 -21.38
C SER A 866 49.20 28.55 -20.63
N CYS A 867 48.98 27.72 -19.49
CA CYS A 867 47.65 27.07 -18.91
C CYS A 867 47.44 26.53 -17.35
N GLN A 868 46.20 26.08 -16.81
CA GLN A 868 45.77 25.35 -15.47
C GLN A 868 44.44 24.44 -15.51
N PHE A 869 44.09 23.59 -14.48
CA PHE A 869 42.96 22.57 -14.30
C PHE A 869 41.51 23.05 -13.92
N ALA A 870 40.46 22.23 -14.18
CA ALA A 870 39.07 22.39 -13.64
C ALA A 870 38.26 21.05 -13.54
N LEU A 871 37.24 20.98 -12.66
CA LEU A 871 36.28 19.84 -12.51
C LEU A 871 34.84 20.37 -12.54
N THR A 872 33.91 19.69 -13.24
CA THR A 872 32.60 20.28 -13.64
C THR A 872 31.41 19.65 -12.92
N LEU A 873 30.51 20.47 -12.34
CA LEU A 873 29.17 20.02 -11.94
C LEU A 873 28.30 19.76 -13.17
N GLN A 874 27.49 18.70 -13.16
CA GLN A 874 26.32 18.58 -14.04
C GLN A 874 25.03 18.55 -13.22
N ILE A 875 24.48 19.74 -12.99
CA ILE A 875 23.05 19.91 -12.71
C ILE A 875 22.45 20.47 -14.01
N VAL A 876 21.60 19.69 -14.70
CA VAL A 876 21.02 20.10 -15.99
C VAL A 876 19.64 20.70 -15.78
N THR A 877 19.59 21.95 -15.29
CA THR A 877 18.35 22.71 -15.21
C THR A 877 17.95 23.28 -16.57
N LEU A 878 16.95 22.69 -17.22
CA LEU A 878 16.35 23.19 -18.45
C LEU A 878 14.84 23.06 -18.39
N THR A 879 14.16 23.84 -19.24
CA THR A 879 12.74 24.16 -19.13
C THR A 879 11.99 23.73 -20.38
N GLU A 880 10.72 23.31 -20.24
CA GLU A 880 9.92 22.98 -21.41
C GLU A 880 9.69 24.17 -22.34
N ASN A 881 9.56 25.37 -21.78
CA ASN A 881 9.13 26.61 -22.46
C ASN A 881 10.26 27.45 -23.08
N TRP A 882 11.52 26.99 -23.08
CA TRP A 882 12.61 27.78 -23.67
C TRP A 882 12.69 27.60 -25.20
N THR A 883 12.21 28.60 -25.94
CA THR A 883 11.98 28.58 -27.39
C THR A 883 13.23 28.51 -28.29
N LYS A 884 14.43 28.44 -27.71
CA LYS A 884 15.72 28.48 -28.44
C LYS A 884 16.39 27.12 -28.63
N TRP A 885 15.79 26.02 -28.17
CA TRP A 885 16.39 24.68 -28.26
C TRP A 885 15.93 23.88 -29.49
N PRO A 886 16.86 23.30 -30.29
CA PRO A 886 16.49 22.39 -31.37
C PRO A 886 15.78 21.14 -30.86
N LYS A 887 14.66 20.76 -31.50
CA LYS A 887 13.84 19.59 -31.12
C LYS A 887 14.64 18.28 -31.03
N THR A 888 15.68 18.15 -31.86
CA THR A 888 16.60 17.00 -31.91
C THR A 888 17.40 16.78 -30.62
N ILE A 889 17.61 17.81 -29.80
CA ILE A 889 18.31 17.66 -28.51
C ILE A 889 17.35 17.19 -27.42
N LYS A 890 16.10 17.72 -27.36
CA LYS A 890 15.08 17.24 -26.41
C LYS A 890 14.88 15.71 -26.52
N HIS A 891 14.76 15.17 -27.73
CA HIS A 891 14.59 13.72 -27.94
C HIS A 891 15.79 12.84 -27.54
N LYS A 892 16.98 13.40 -27.25
CA LYS A 892 18.15 12.63 -26.77
C LYS A 892 18.28 12.54 -25.25
N PHE A 893 17.54 13.35 -24.50
CA PHE A 893 17.63 13.44 -23.03
C PHE A 893 16.34 13.03 -22.31
N ILE A 894 15.38 12.45 -23.02
CA ILE A 894 14.13 11.91 -22.46
C ILE A 894 14.28 10.38 -22.33
N PRO A 895 14.23 9.79 -21.11
CA PRO A 895 14.07 8.36 -20.91
C PRO A 895 12.77 7.87 -21.56
N SER A 896 12.75 6.64 -22.07
CA SER A 896 11.69 6.15 -22.97
C SER A 896 10.38 5.73 -22.29
N SER A 897 9.91 6.48 -21.30
CA SER A 897 8.63 6.28 -20.62
C SER A 897 8.07 7.60 -20.09
N ALA A 898 6.84 7.96 -20.48
CA ALA A 898 6.22 9.25 -20.15
C ALA A 898 5.66 9.37 -18.72
N ASN A 899 6.11 8.52 -17.78
CA ASN A 899 5.51 8.35 -16.45
C ASN A 899 6.52 8.34 -15.28
N ASP A 900 7.83 8.53 -15.52
CA ASP A 900 8.89 8.22 -14.54
C ASP A 900 9.18 9.33 -13.50
N GLY A 901 8.27 10.30 -13.36
CA GLY A 901 8.37 11.40 -12.40
C GLY A 901 9.39 12.50 -12.73
N VAL A 902 10.07 12.41 -13.88
CA VAL A 902 11.08 13.38 -14.34
C VAL A 902 10.41 14.61 -14.96
N PHE A 903 10.73 15.81 -14.46
CA PHE A 903 10.20 17.09 -14.95
C PHE A 903 11.31 18.12 -15.22
N TRP A 904 11.03 19.09 -16.09
CA TRP A 904 12.02 20.04 -16.63
C TRP A 904 11.61 21.49 -16.36
N MET A 905 12.34 22.21 -15.49
CA MET A 905 12.05 23.61 -15.16
C MET A 905 13.29 24.52 -15.02
N PRO A 906 13.12 25.86 -15.09
CA PRO A 906 14.21 26.80 -14.90
C PRO A 906 14.63 26.88 -13.43
N TRP A 907 15.94 26.97 -13.18
CA TRP A 907 16.51 27.22 -11.85
C TRP A 907 15.92 28.47 -11.18
N GLU A 908 15.57 29.49 -11.97
CA GLU A 908 14.94 30.74 -11.49
C GLU A 908 13.51 30.55 -10.95
N GLN A 909 12.77 29.54 -11.42
CA GLN A 909 11.41 29.21 -10.96
C GLN A 909 11.39 28.09 -9.92
N MET A 910 12.47 27.32 -9.79
CA MET A 910 12.57 26.19 -8.87
C MET A 910 12.28 26.59 -7.39
N PRO A 911 12.76 27.74 -6.86
CA PRO A 911 12.35 28.24 -5.54
C PRO A 911 10.89 28.70 -5.42
N SER A 912 10.18 28.91 -6.55
CA SER A 912 8.77 29.30 -6.57
C SER A 912 7.81 28.09 -6.52
N PHE A 913 8.30 26.89 -6.84
CA PHE A 913 7.51 25.66 -6.88
C PHE A 913 7.90 24.63 -5.81
N PHE A 914 9.11 24.68 -5.26
CA PHE A 914 9.63 23.69 -4.30
C PHE A 914 10.03 24.34 -2.97
N SER A 915 9.44 23.86 -1.87
CA SER A 915 9.78 24.27 -0.49
C SER A 915 11.05 23.61 0.04
N SER A 916 11.47 22.50 -0.54
CA SER A 916 12.71 21.78 -0.21
C SER A 916 13.23 21.01 -1.43
N VAL A 917 14.55 20.92 -1.58
CA VAL A 917 15.22 20.21 -2.68
C VAL A 917 16.30 19.30 -2.11
N THR A 918 16.15 17.99 -2.29
CA THR A 918 17.13 16.98 -1.89
C THR A 918 18.05 16.68 -3.07
N ILE A 919 19.37 16.83 -2.90
CA ILE A 919 20.35 16.50 -3.95
C ILE A 919 20.88 15.08 -3.70
N CYS A 920 20.31 14.09 -4.39
CA CYS A 920 20.77 12.71 -4.33
C CYS A 920 22.15 12.57 -5.01
N LYS A 921 23.05 11.80 -4.40
CA LYS A 921 24.47 11.74 -4.78
C LYS A 921 24.73 10.67 -5.85
N VAL A 922 24.08 10.80 -7.00
CA VAL A 922 24.12 9.80 -8.09
C VAL A 922 25.55 9.59 -8.58
N ASN A 923 26.08 8.38 -8.37
CA ASN A 923 27.33 7.93 -8.97
C ASN A 923 27.10 7.69 -10.47
N ALA A 924 27.63 8.56 -11.33
CA ALA A 924 27.37 8.56 -12.79
C ALA A 924 27.75 7.27 -13.55
N ASN A 925 28.42 6.31 -12.90
CA ASN A 925 28.82 5.01 -13.46
C ASN A 925 27.95 3.85 -12.94
N TRP A 926 26.94 4.10 -12.11
CA TRP A 926 26.06 3.06 -11.56
C TRP A 926 24.85 2.82 -12.48
N HIS A 927 24.35 1.58 -12.48
CA HIS A 927 23.14 1.19 -13.17
C HIS A 927 21.90 1.59 -12.37
N GLU A 928 20.77 1.84 -13.04
CA GLU A 928 19.51 2.26 -12.42
C GLU A 928 18.33 1.46 -12.98
N ALA A 929 17.37 1.12 -12.12
CA ALA A 929 16.04 0.64 -12.51
C ALA A 929 14.94 1.32 -11.68
N ARG A 930 13.79 1.58 -12.29
CA ARG A 930 12.60 2.16 -11.64
C ARG A 930 11.41 1.21 -11.74
N LYS A 931 10.60 1.16 -10.68
CA LYS A 931 9.32 0.46 -10.62
C LYS A 931 8.30 1.32 -9.89
N ARG A 932 7.17 1.60 -10.54
CA ARG A 932 6.02 2.22 -9.87
C ARG A 932 5.12 1.13 -9.30
N GLY A 933 4.79 1.25 -8.02
CA GLY A 933 3.86 0.38 -7.31
C GLY A 933 2.72 1.17 -6.67
N GLN A 934 1.85 0.44 -6.01
CA GLN A 934 0.84 0.97 -5.10
C GLN A 934 0.94 0.18 -3.80
N PHE A 935 0.82 0.86 -2.66
CA PHE A 935 0.75 0.15 -1.39
C PHE A 935 -0.53 -0.69 -1.30
N SER A 936 -0.50 -1.73 -0.47
CA SER A 936 -1.64 -2.58 -0.15
C SER A 936 -1.71 -2.77 1.36
N ASP A 937 -2.87 -3.13 1.88
CA ASP A 937 -2.92 -3.68 3.23
C ASP A 937 -2.28 -5.07 3.30
N PHE A 938 -2.20 -5.61 4.52
CA PHE A 938 -1.65 -6.94 4.80
C PHE A 938 -2.76 -8.01 4.90
N SER A 939 -3.94 -7.79 4.32
CA SER A 939 -5.09 -8.70 4.49
C SER A 939 -5.03 -9.95 3.59
N SER A 940 -4.66 -9.79 2.32
CA SER A 940 -4.79 -10.85 1.31
C SER A 940 -3.80 -10.81 0.15
N THR A 941 -3.41 -9.62 -0.33
CA THR A 941 -2.62 -9.43 -1.55
C THR A 941 -1.58 -8.35 -1.35
N ILE A 942 -0.30 -8.73 -1.38
CA ILE A 942 0.83 -7.79 -1.28
C ILE A 942 1.27 -7.40 -2.69
N THR A 943 1.10 -6.13 -3.06
CA THR A 943 1.45 -5.58 -4.38
C THR A 943 2.85 -4.95 -4.42
N SER A 944 3.64 -5.08 -3.35
CA SER A 944 4.88 -4.31 -3.12
C SER A 944 6.14 -5.17 -2.94
N ALA A 945 6.13 -6.39 -3.47
CA ALA A 945 7.30 -7.28 -3.53
C ALA A 945 7.91 -7.31 -4.95
N TYR A 946 9.24 -7.19 -5.03
CA TYR A 946 9.98 -7.17 -6.30
C TYR A 946 11.18 -8.13 -6.23
N GLY A 947 11.39 -8.88 -7.31
CA GLY A 947 12.56 -9.75 -7.47
C GLY A 947 13.74 -8.93 -7.95
N LEU A 948 14.91 -9.17 -7.35
CA LEU A 948 16.18 -8.55 -7.71
C LEU A 948 17.20 -9.66 -8.03
N ASP A 949 17.53 -9.82 -9.31
CA ASP A 949 18.62 -10.66 -9.78
C ASP A 949 19.92 -9.84 -9.82
N CYS A 950 20.88 -10.16 -8.95
CA CYS A 950 22.24 -9.61 -8.98
C CYS A 950 23.20 -10.70 -9.49
N PRO A 951 23.52 -10.75 -10.81
CA PRO A 951 24.44 -11.75 -11.37
C PRO A 951 25.89 -11.58 -10.88
N TYR A 952 26.25 -10.38 -10.42
CA TYR A 952 27.54 -10.05 -9.84
C TYR A 952 27.35 -9.53 -8.41
N GLY A 953 28.42 -9.52 -7.61
CA GLY A 953 28.41 -8.81 -6.34
C GLY A 953 28.30 -7.31 -6.58
N ALA A 954 27.37 -6.65 -5.91
CA ALA A 954 27.02 -5.25 -6.16
C ALA A 954 26.91 -4.46 -4.86
N GLU A 955 27.34 -3.20 -4.92
CA GLU A 955 26.87 -2.16 -4.01
C GLU A 955 25.53 -1.66 -4.54
N LEU A 956 24.54 -1.48 -3.68
CA LEU A 956 23.17 -1.14 -4.03
C LEU A 956 22.69 0.03 -3.18
N GLU A 957 21.93 0.93 -3.78
CA GLU A 957 21.12 1.93 -3.07
C GLU A 957 19.67 1.78 -3.54
N ILE A 958 18.80 1.38 -2.61
CA ILE A 958 17.39 1.10 -2.88
C ILE A 958 16.57 2.24 -2.26
N GLU A 959 15.79 2.94 -3.06
CA GLU A 959 15.01 4.11 -2.62
C GLU A 959 13.51 3.89 -2.87
N VAL A 960 12.67 4.31 -1.93
CA VAL A 960 11.20 4.33 -2.10
C VAL A 960 10.70 5.74 -1.83
N PHE A 961 10.01 6.30 -2.82
CA PHE A 961 9.37 7.61 -2.76
C PHE A 961 7.85 7.44 -2.73
N ASN A 962 7.16 8.07 -1.77
CA ASN A 962 5.73 8.27 -1.84
C ASN A 962 5.39 9.15 -3.06
N ALA A 963 4.34 8.81 -3.82
CA ALA A 963 3.85 9.61 -4.95
C ALA A 963 2.47 10.25 -4.68
N GLY A 964 1.88 10.01 -3.50
CA GLY A 964 0.58 10.53 -3.10
C GLY A 964 -0.58 9.97 -3.94
N ASP A 965 -1.64 10.76 -4.06
CA ASP A 965 -2.79 10.51 -4.95
C ASP A 965 -2.47 10.81 -6.44
N GLY A 966 -1.23 11.17 -6.78
CA GLY A 966 -0.86 11.73 -8.09
C GLY A 966 0.33 11.05 -8.77
N ASN A 967 0.97 11.81 -9.67
CA ASN A 967 2.26 11.46 -10.28
C ASN A 967 3.46 12.06 -9.51
N TYR A 968 3.21 12.88 -8.49
CA TYR A 968 4.22 13.57 -7.70
C TYR A 968 3.69 13.89 -6.31
N TYR A 969 4.55 13.80 -5.30
CA TYR A 969 4.24 14.13 -3.92
C TYR A 969 4.07 15.64 -3.71
N ASN A 970 3.01 16.05 -3.00
CA ASN A 970 2.72 17.44 -2.66
C ASN A 970 2.59 17.61 -1.15
N ARG A 971 3.68 18.02 -0.48
CA ARG A 971 3.79 18.19 0.98
C ARG A 971 2.82 19.21 1.61
N LEU A 972 1.97 19.88 0.82
CA LEU A 972 0.86 20.73 1.30
C LEU A 972 -0.50 20.00 1.33
N LYS A 973 -0.56 18.75 0.84
CA LYS A 973 -1.78 17.94 0.70
C LYS A 973 -1.55 16.50 1.15
N ASP A 974 -0.51 15.87 0.59
CA ASP A 974 -0.07 14.54 0.95
C ASP A 974 0.75 14.63 2.25
N PRO A 975 0.45 13.83 3.29
CA PRO A 975 1.26 13.76 4.51
C PRO A 975 2.51 12.88 4.29
N ASP A 976 3.57 13.14 5.05
CA ASP A 976 4.72 12.23 5.09
C ASP A 976 4.26 10.90 5.72
N VAL A 977 4.70 9.77 5.17
CA VAL A 977 4.14 8.44 5.48
C VAL A 977 5.20 7.60 6.17
N ASP A 978 4.77 6.68 7.03
CA ASP A 978 5.64 5.63 7.55
C ASP A 978 6.02 4.66 6.43
N LEU A 979 7.30 4.59 6.05
CA LEU A 979 7.81 3.80 4.93
C LEU A 979 8.84 2.77 5.43
N PHE A 980 8.79 1.55 4.88
CA PHE A 980 9.82 0.54 5.12
C PHE A 980 10.32 -0.13 3.84
N LEU A 981 11.59 -0.58 3.92
CA LEU A 981 12.28 -1.37 2.92
C LEU A 981 12.97 -2.55 3.61
N ILE A 982 12.70 -3.77 3.13
CA ILE A 982 13.39 -5.00 3.55
C ILE A 982 13.98 -5.66 2.31
N LEU A 983 15.28 -5.96 2.35
CA LEU A 983 15.95 -6.77 1.34
C LEU A 983 16.17 -8.18 1.89
N LEU A 984 15.42 -9.15 1.38
CA LEU A 984 15.60 -10.57 1.68
C LEU A 984 16.51 -11.22 0.64
N SER A 985 17.29 -12.22 1.05
CA SER A 985 17.87 -13.21 0.13
C SER A 985 16.87 -14.31 -0.21
N ALA A 986 17.08 -15.03 -1.31
CA ALA A 986 16.25 -16.19 -1.68
C ALA A 986 16.13 -17.28 -0.59
N ASN A 987 17.05 -17.30 0.39
CA ASN A 987 17.02 -18.20 1.54
C ASN A 987 16.24 -17.63 2.76
N GLY A 988 15.48 -16.55 2.58
CA GLY A 988 14.70 -15.88 3.63
C GLY A 988 15.48 -14.92 4.53
N TYR A 989 16.82 -14.99 4.60
CA TYR A 989 17.61 -14.09 5.46
C TYR A 989 17.55 -12.62 5.04
N CYS A 990 17.30 -11.72 6.00
CA CYS A 990 17.30 -10.28 5.82
C CYS A 990 18.73 -9.72 5.65
N ARG A 991 19.03 -9.19 4.46
CA ARG A 991 20.31 -8.58 4.06
C ARG A 991 20.40 -7.10 4.38
N ALA A 992 19.29 -6.38 4.35
CA ALA A 992 19.21 -4.97 4.69
C ALA A 992 17.79 -4.60 5.12
N TYR A 993 17.66 -3.59 5.99
CA TYR A 993 16.38 -3.10 6.51
C TYR A 993 16.47 -1.59 6.70
N LYS A 994 15.40 -0.86 6.37
CA LYS A 994 15.18 0.54 6.75
C LYS A 994 13.71 0.79 7.06
N HIS A 995 13.42 1.60 8.06
CA HIS A 995 12.07 2.00 8.45
C HIS A 995 12.09 3.45 8.96
N ASP A 996 11.37 4.35 8.30
CA ASP A 996 11.36 5.78 8.65
C ASP A 996 10.02 6.45 8.32
N VAL A 997 9.73 7.59 8.95
CA VAL A 997 8.52 8.39 8.69
C VAL A 997 8.94 9.69 8.00
N ASP A 998 8.97 9.65 6.66
CA ASP A 998 9.24 10.77 5.76
C ASP A 998 8.59 10.47 4.38
N TYR A 999 8.65 11.39 3.41
CA TYR A 999 8.11 11.14 2.06
C TYR A 999 8.95 10.20 1.19
N TYR A 1000 10.17 9.87 1.63
CA TYR A 1000 11.08 8.96 0.95
C TYR A 1000 11.99 8.25 1.96
N ILE A 1001 12.53 7.08 1.58
CA ILE A 1001 13.58 6.37 2.33
C ILE A 1001 14.62 5.79 1.37
N THR A 1002 15.89 5.77 1.82
CA THR A 1002 17.04 5.21 1.09
C THR A 1002 17.71 4.12 1.93
N LEU A 1003 18.05 3.00 1.28
CA LEU A 1003 18.68 1.82 1.88
C LEU A 1003 19.93 1.42 1.09
N SER A 1004 21.09 1.91 1.54
CA SER A 1004 22.40 1.53 0.99
C SER A 1004 22.90 0.21 1.58
N THR A 1005 23.34 -0.73 0.75
CA THR A 1005 23.86 -2.04 1.19
C THR A 1005 24.77 -2.69 0.15
N THR A 1006 25.48 -3.76 0.52
CA THR A 1006 26.31 -4.54 -0.41
C THR A 1006 25.87 -6.01 -0.40
N VAL A 1007 25.76 -6.62 -1.60
CA VAL A 1007 25.29 -8.00 -1.77
C VAL A 1007 26.29 -8.84 -2.58
N PRO A 1008 26.48 -10.12 -2.22
CA PRO A 1008 27.14 -11.08 -3.11
C PRO A 1008 26.24 -11.39 -4.34
N PRO A 1009 26.77 -12.05 -5.38
CA PRO A 1009 25.93 -12.49 -6.50
C PRO A 1009 24.86 -13.48 -6.02
N GLY A 1010 23.63 -13.32 -6.51
CA GLY A 1010 22.48 -14.13 -6.09
C GLY A 1010 21.13 -13.49 -6.39
N ARG A 1011 20.09 -14.12 -5.85
CA ARG A 1011 18.69 -13.67 -5.93
C ARG A 1011 18.22 -13.07 -4.62
N TYR A 1012 17.51 -11.96 -4.74
CA TYR A 1012 16.98 -11.18 -3.63
C TYR A 1012 15.52 -10.81 -3.88
N ILE A 1013 14.80 -10.49 -2.80
CA ILE A 1013 13.44 -9.96 -2.83
C ILE A 1013 13.44 -8.64 -2.08
N ILE A 1014 13.05 -7.56 -2.75
CA ILE A 1014 12.78 -6.26 -2.15
C ILE A 1014 11.31 -6.25 -1.74
N LEU A 1015 11.05 -6.10 -0.44
CA LEU A 1015 9.72 -5.81 0.09
C LEU A 1015 9.68 -4.34 0.51
N ALA A 1016 8.93 -3.53 -0.24
CA ALA A 1016 8.61 -2.15 0.12
C ALA A 1016 7.23 -2.11 0.81
N GLY A 1017 6.97 -1.11 1.64
CA GLY A 1017 5.65 -0.96 2.24
C GLY A 1017 5.52 0.22 3.21
N SER A 1018 4.39 0.26 3.92
CA SER A 1018 4.05 1.27 4.91
C SER A 1018 3.12 0.69 5.98
N MET A 1019 3.33 1.01 7.28
CA MET A 1019 2.39 0.60 8.33
C MET A 1019 1.17 1.53 8.42
N SER A 1020 1.31 2.79 7.99
CA SER A 1020 0.23 3.77 8.04
C SER A 1020 -0.96 3.43 7.13
N VAL A 1021 -0.72 2.62 6.08
CA VAL A 1021 -1.71 2.12 5.10
C VAL A 1021 -2.95 1.49 5.75
N VAL A 1022 -2.79 0.86 6.92
CA VAL A 1022 -3.88 0.30 7.74
C VAL A 1022 -4.99 1.32 8.06
N ASN A 1023 -4.70 2.63 7.99
CA ASN A 1023 -5.63 3.71 8.33
C ASN A 1023 -6.15 4.50 7.10
N TYR A 1024 -5.82 4.11 5.86
CA TYR A 1024 -6.25 4.79 4.63
C TYR A 1024 -7.36 4.01 3.90
N LEU A 1025 -8.34 4.74 3.30
CA LEU A 1025 -9.34 4.15 2.40
C LEU A 1025 -8.86 4.00 0.95
N VAL A 1026 -7.84 4.75 0.55
CA VAL A 1026 -7.21 4.68 -0.77
C VAL A 1026 -5.71 4.61 -0.54
N TYR A 1027 -5.04 3.62 -1.13
CA TYR A 1027 -3.61 3.40 -0.90
C TYR A 1027 -2.78 4.26 -1.86
N PRO A 1028 -1.83 5.08 -1.37
CA PRO A 1028 -1.04 5.94 -2.25
C PRO A 1028 -0.12 5.13 -3.17
N ALA A 1029 0.24 5.74 -4.30
CA ALA A 1029 1.24 5.19 -5.20
C ALA A 1029 2.66 5.42 -4.64
N PHE A 1030 3.61 4.58 -5.05
CA PHE A 1030 5.04 4.79 -4.73
C PHE A 1030 5.94 4.48 -5.93
N ASN A 1031 7.12 5.09 -5.94
CA ASN A 1031 8.17 4.79 -6.90
C ASN A 1031 9.34 4.14 -6.16
N LEU A 1032 9.62 2.88 -6.47
CA LEU A 1032 10.85 2.18 -6.12
C LEU A 1032 11.93 2.53 -7.16
N VAL A 1033 13.09 2.96 -6.69
CA VAL A 1033 14.31 3.14 -7.49
C VAL A 1033 15.38 2.21 -6.91
N VAL A 1034 16.15 1.56 -7.78
CA VAL A 1034 17.33 0.80 -7.40
C VAL A 1034 18.49 1.34 -8.21
N HIS A 1035 19.55 1.77 -7.53
CA HIS A 1035 20.86 2.03 -8.11
C HIS A 1035 21.84 0.91 -7.73
N GLY A 1036 22.80 0.61 -8.59
CA GLY A 1036 23.79 -0.43 -8.30
C GLY A 1036 25.11 -0.31 -9.05
N SER A 1037 26.21 -0.65 -8.39
CA SER A 1037 27.58 -0.53 -8.92
C SER A 1037 27.96 -1.56 -9.98
N GLN A 1038 27.06 -2.52 -10.27
CA GLN A 1038 27.16 -3.55 -11.30
C GLN A 1038 25.78 -3.77 -11.95
N PRO A 1039 25.67 -4.40 -13.13
CA PRO A 1039 24.38 -4.72 -13.73
C PRO A 1039 23.53 -5.67 -12.86
N PHE A 1040 22.24 -5.35 -12.71
CA PHE A 1040 21.21 -6.14 -12.02
C PHE A 1040 19.88 -6.06 -12.79
N VAL A 1041 18.88 -6.87 -12.41
CA VAL A 1041 17.52 -6.83 -13.00
C VAL A 1041 16.47 -6.80 -11.89
N VAL A 1042 15.57 -5.80 -11.94
CA VAL A 1042 14.39 -5.71 -11.07
C VAL A 1042 13.14 -6.15 -11.84
N HIS A 1043 12.39 -7.10 -11.28
CA HIS A 1043 11.14 -7.62 -11.83
C HIS A 1043 10.06 -7.71 -10.75
N ASP A 1044 8.79 -7.87 -11.15
CA ASP A 1044 7.67 -7.92 -10.21
C ASP A 1044 7.55 -9.33 -9.62
N GLN A 1045 7.49 -9.47 -8.29
CA GLN A 1045 7.48 -10.76 -7.62
C GLN A 1045 6.07 -11.07 -7.09
N PRO A 1046 5.41 -12.16 -7.53
CA PRO A 1046 4.16 -12.59 -6.91
C PRO A 1046 4.43 -12.98 -5.46
N SER A 1047 3.68 -12.40 -4.52
CA SER A 1047 3.86 -12.62 -3.08
C SER A 1047 2.56 -12.95 -2.35
N SER A 1048 2.66 -13.82 -1.35
CA SER A 1048 1.59 -14.13 -0.41
C SER A 1048 1.64 -13.18 0.79
N TYR A 1049 0.52 -13.01 1.48
CA TYR A 1049 0.46 -12.26 2.74
C TYR A 1049 1.44 -12.78 3.81
N GLU A 1050 1.82 -14.07 3.74
CA GLU A 1050 2.78 -14.70 4.65
C GLU A 1050 4.19 -14.11 4.54
N LEU A 1051 4.57 -13.63 3.35
CA LEU A 1051 5.91 -13.09 3.09
C LEU A 1051 6.22 -11.87 3.96
N ALA A 1052 5.22 -11.07 4.35
CA ALA A 1052 5.41 -9.95 5.26
C ALA A 1052 5.79 -10.41 6.68
N ALA A 1053 5.11 -11.42 7.22
CA ALA A 1053 5.46 -11.98 8.52
C ALA A 1053 6.85 -12.61 8.49
N ASP A 1054 7.16 -13.44 7.48
CA ASP A 1054 8.48 -14.06 7.31
C ASP A 1054 9.58 -12.98 7.16
N ALA A 1055 9.31 -11.89 6.45
CA ALA A 1055 10.24 -10.77 6.30
C ALA A 1055 10.54 -10.07 7.64
N PHE A 1056 9.52 -9.75 8.44
CA PHE A 1056 9.74 -9.11 9.75
C PHE A 1056 10.29 -10.07 10.81
N HIS A 1057 10.03 -11.37 10.71
CA HIS A 1057 10.75 -12.39 11.50
C HIS A 1057 12.23 -12.39 11.13
N ALA A 1058 12.56 -12.36 9.83
CA ALA A 1058 13.96 -12.26 9.37
C ALA A 1058 14.65 -10.94 9.77
N VAL A 1059 13.92 -9.82 9.87
CA VAL A 1059 14.43 -8.56 10.45
C VAL A 1059 14.73 -8.74 11.95
N ALA A 1060 13.83 -9.38 12.72
CA ALA A 1060 14.04 -9.63 14.15
C ALA A 1060 15.25 -10.57 14.40
N PHE A 1061 15.41 -11.62 13.60
CA PHE A 1061 16.60 -12.49 13.64
C PHE A 1061 17.89 -11.75 13.24
N ARG A 1062 17.83 -10.81 12.30
CA ARG A 1062 18.98 -9.96 11.93
C ARG A 1062 19.39 -9.01 13.06
N ALA A 1063 18.43 -8.39 13.73
CA ALA A 1063 18.69 -7.50 14.87
C ALA A 1063 19.29 -8.26 16.07
N ASN A 1064 18.92 -9.54 16.23
CA ASN A 1064 19.49 -10.49 17.20
C ASN A 1064 19.40 -10.04 18.68
N ASN A 1065 18.56 -9.05 18.98
CA ASN A 1065 18.23 -8.63 20.33
C ASN A 1065 17.17 -9.61 20.91
N ARG A 1066 17.68 -10.72 21.46
CA ARG A 1066 16.90 -11.86 21.98
C ARG A 1066 16.81 -11.81 23.50
N GLN A 1067 15.61 -11.94 24.04
CA GLN A 1067 15.33 -12.13 25.46
C GLN A 1067 14.68 -13.50 25.68
N ASP A 1068 15.33 -14.40 26.40
CA ASP A 1068 14.78 -15.72 26.70
C ASP A 1068 13.86 -15.66 27.93
N MET A 1069 12.60 -16.06 27.75
CA MET A 1069 11.55 -16.05 28.78
C MET A 1069 11.48 -17.37 29.58
N GLY A 1070 12.40 -18.30 29.31
CA GLY A 1070 12.40 -19.65 29.86
C GLY A 1070 11.53 -20.65 29.07
N GLY A 1071 11.63 -21.94 29.41
CA GLY A 1071 10.76 -22.99 28.86
C GLY A 1071 10.86 -23.26 27.35
N GLY A 1072 11.83 -22.66 26.64
CA GLY A 1072 11.89 -22.68 25.17
C GLY A 1072 11.09 -21.56 24.49
N VAL A 1073 10.79 -20.48 25.23
CA VAL A 1073 10.09 -19.29 24.74
C VAL A 1073 11.05 -18.11 24.75
N SER A 1074 11.07 -17.34 23.66
CA SER A 1074 11.94 -16.17 23.53
C SER A 1074 11.24 -15.02 22.83
N ILE A 1075 11.66 -13.81 23.14
CA ILE A 1075 11.23 -12.57 22.50
C ILE A 1075 12.40 -12.05 21.67
N LEU A 1076 12.12 -11.59 20.46
CA LEU A 1076 13.07 -11.01 19.52
C LEU A 1076 12.59 -9.60 19.18
N THR A 1077 13.43 -8.58 19.40
CA THR A 1077 13.07 -7.18 19.14
C THR A 1077 14.00 -6.54 18.12
N PHE A 1078 13.50 -5.55 17.40
CA PHE A 1078 14.27 -4.76 16.45
C PHE A 1078 13.83 -3.30 16.47
N ASP A 1079 14.76 -2.38 16.22
CA ASP A 1079 14.53 -0.93 16.19
C ASP A 1079 15.29 -0.26 15.03
N ASP A 1080 14.68 0.76 14.43
CA ASP A 1080 15.29 1.65 13.43
C ASP A 1080 14.60 3.02 13.42
N ASN A 1081 15.38 4.12 13.49
CA ASN A 1081 14.92 5.52 13.47
C ASN A 1081 13.69 5.89 14.34
N GLY A 1082 13.51 5.18 15.47
CA GLY A 1082 12.40 5.36 16.41
C GLY A 1082 11.19 4.44 16.18
N ASN A 1083 11.24 3.61 15.15
CA ASN A 1083 10.29 2.52 14.91
C ASN A 1083 10.81 1.24 15.60
N PHE A 1084 9.92 0.39 16.11
CA PHE A 1084 10.25 -0.77 16.94
C PHE A 1084 9.30 -1.95 16.69
N GLY A 1085 9.81 -3.18 16.62
CA GLY A 1085 8.99 -4.39 16.51
C GLY A 1085 9.30 -5.43 17.58
N LEU A 1086 8.28 -6.19 17.98
CA LEU A 1086 8.40 -7.32 18.92
C LEU A 1086 7.83 -8.60 18.29
N VAL A 1087 8.69 -9.59 18.10
CA VAL A 1087 8.36 -10.96 17.68
C VAL A 1087 8.52 -11.87 18.89
N CYS A 1088 7.69 -12.91 19.00
CA CYS A 1088 7.87 -13.98 19.99
C CYS A 1088 7.98 -15.34 19.29
N GLU A 1089 8.99 -16.11 19.68
CA GLU A 1089 9.35 -17.43 19.18
C GLU A 1089 9.05 -18.48 20.27
N ASN A 1090 8.07 -19.36 20.03
CA ASN A 1090 7.74 -20.47 20.92
C ASN A 1090 8.30 -21.79 20.39
N LYS A 1091 9.55 -22.10 20.75
CA LYS A 1091 10.21 -23.39 20.49
C LYS A 1091 9.78 -24.50 21.46
N SER A 1092 8.93 -24.20 22.46
CA SER A 1092 8.42 -25.19 23.41
C SER A 1092 7.40 -26.15 22.77
N ASN A 1093 7.02 -27.19 23.53
CA ASN A 1093 5.97 -28.14 23.16
C ASN A 1093 4.58 -27.77 23.75
N ARG A 1094 4.43 -26.57 24.33
CA ARG A 1094 3.17 -26.07 24.93
C ARG A 1094 2.76 -24.73 24.32
N THR A 1095 1.48 -24.38 24.42
CA THR A 1095 0.99 -23.07 24.02
C THR A 1095 1.38 -22.01 25.06
N VAL A 1096 1.87 -20.86 24.60
CA VAL A 1096 2.24 -19.73 25.46
C VAL A 1096 1.15 -18.68 25.43
N ARG A 1097 0.81 -18.12 26.58
CA ARG A 1097 0.12 -16.83 26.70
C ARG A 1097 1.17 -15.75 26.96
N LEU A 1098 1.33 -14.83 26.02
CA LEU A 1098 2.26 -13.70 26.12
C LEU A 1098 1.47 -12.42 26.45
N SER A 1099 1.68 -11.87 27.64
CA SER A 1099 1.18 -10.56 28.04
C SER A 1099 2.26 -9.50 27.78
N SER A 1100 2.02 -8.58 26.84
CA SER A 1100 2.92 -7.48 26.50
C SER A 1100 2.26 -6.13 26.77
N ASN A 1101 2.84 -5.34 27.67
CA ASN A 1101 2.39 -3.99 28.00
C ASN A 1101 3.39 -2.95 27.47
N PHE A 1102 2.91 -1.98 26.72
CA PHE A 1102 3.63 -0.87 26.09
C PHE A 1102 3.14 0.51 26.57
N GLN A 1103 2.28 0.59 27.59
CA GLN A 1103 1.64 1.84 28.08
C GLN A 1103 2.61 2.96 28.49
N GLY A 1104 3.89 2.64 28.77
CA GLY A 1104 4.93 3.65 29.02
C GLY A 1104 5.47 4.33 27.75
N SER A 1105 5.14 3.80 26.57
CA SER A 1105 5.62 4.30 25.28
C SER A 1105 4.89 5.58 24.87
N LYS A 1106 5.64 6.55 24.34
CA LYS A 1106 5.16 7.86 23.90
C LYS A 1106 5.53 8.11 22.45
N ASN A 1107 4.73 8.95 21.79
CA ASN A 1107 5.01 9.45 20.45
C ASN A 1107 5.15 8.34 19.37
N VAL A 1108 4.44 7.21 19.58
CA VAL A 1108 4.32 6.12 18.61
C VAL A 1108 2.85 5.77 18.31
N LEU A 1109 2.63 5.07 17.20
CA LEU A 1109 1.42 4.38 16.77
C LEU A 1109 1.65 2.87 16.84
N SER A 1110 0.59 2.06 16.91
CA SER A 1110 0.68 0.59 17.04
C SER A 1110 -0.05 -0.10 15.89
N SER A 1111 0.57 -1.09 15.24
CA SER A 1111 -0.03 -1.93 14.20
C SER A 1111 -1.24 -2.74 14.69
N ARG A 1112 -1.39 -2.90 16.01
CA ARG A 1112 -2.52 -3.56 16.68
C ARG A 1112 -3.56 -2.57 17.23
N HIS A 1113 -3.40 -1.27 16.93
CA HIS A 1113 -4.15 -0.13 17.50
C HIS A 1113 -4.18 -0.07 19.04
N ALA A 1114 -3.28 -0.79 19.72
CA ALA A 1114 -3.28 -0.96 21.17
C ALA A 1114 -1.88 -0.99 21.78
N PHE A 1115 -1.82 -0.61 23.06
CA PHE A 1115 -0.60 -0.58 23.89
C PHE A 1115 -0.58 -1.69 24.95
N GLN A 1116 -1.55 -2.60 24.95
CA GLN A 1116 -1.57 -3.76 25.83
C GLN A 1116 -2.16 -4.94 25.04
N MET A 1117 -1.43 -6.06 25.03
CA MET A 1117 -1.75 -7.24 24.22
C MET A 1117 -1.56 -8.50 25.07
N ILE A 1118 -2.48 -9.46 24.91
CA ILE A 1118 -2.42 -10.80 25.49
C ILE A 1118 -2.63 -11.78 24.33
N ASP A 1119 -1.53 -12.27 23.77
CA ASP A 1119 -1.53 -13.14 22.60
C ASP A 1119 -1.29 -14.59 22.98
N THR A 1120 -1.84 -15.51 22.19
CA THR A 1120 -1.80 -16.96 22.44
C THR A 1120 -1.06 -17.65 21.30
N ILE A 1121 0.16 -18.12 21.59
CA ILE A 1121 1.14 -18.58 20.61
C ILE A 1121 1.29 -20.10 20.74
N PRO A 1122 0.78 -20.90 19.78
CA PRO A 1122 0.90 -22.37 19.81
C PRO A 1122 2.34 -22.88 19.89
N ALA A 1123 2.50 -24.12 20.34
CA ALA A 1123 3.78 -24.83 20.31
C ALA A 1123 4.41 -24.85 18.90
N LYS A 1124 5.73 -24.69 18.81
CA LYS A 1124 6.50 -24.65 17.54
C LYS A 1124 6.07 -23.55 16.55
N THR A 1125 5.56 -22.42 17.06
CA THR A 1125 5.20 -21.27 16.22
C THR A 1125 5.84 -19.97 16.70
N GLN A 1126 5.93 -19.00 15.79
CA GLN A 1126 6.37 -17.64 16.04
C GLN A 1126 5.33 -16.65 15.53
N GLN A 1127 5.22 -15.50 16.21
CA GLN A 1127 4.27 -14.45 15.86
C GLN A 1127 4.94 -13.08 15.99
N LEU A 1128 4.71 -12.21 15.01
CA LEU A 1128 4.96 -10.79 15.17
C LEU A 1128 3.81 -10.22 16.02
N ILE A 1129 4.12 -9.68 17.20
CA ILE A 1129 3.14 -9.25 18.19
C ILE A 1129 2.62 -7.86 17.85
N ALA A 1130 3.54 -6.92 17.67
CA ALA A 1130 3.26 -5.54 17.27
C ALA A 1130 4.46 -4.93 16.56
N ILE A 1131 4.18 -3.98 15.68
CA ILE A 1131 5.14 -2.96 15.24
C ILE A 1131 4.62 -1.62 15.75
N PHE A 1132 5.52 -0.83 16.32
CA PHE A 1132 5.31 0.53 16.77
C PHE A 1132 6.08 1.49 15.86
N THR A 1133 5.41 2.52 15.36
CA THR A 1133 6.01 3.50 14.43
C THR A 1133 5.90 4.91 14.97
N ARG A 1134 6.91 5.76 14.76
CA ARG A 1134 6.94 7.09 15.36
C ARG A 1134 5.83 8.00 14.82
N LYS A 1135 5.40 8.97 15.63
CA LYS A 1135 4.47 10.01 15.18
C LYS A 1135 5.19 11.11 14.41
N MET A 1136 4.46 11.69 13.47
CA MET A 1136 4.88 12.88 12.71
C MET A 1136 5.17 14.03 13.69
N PHE A 1137 6.22 14.81 13.42
CA PHE A 1137 6.67 15.98 14.20
C PHE A 1137 7.16 15.76 15.65
N SER A 1138 7.29 14.51 16.12
CA SER A 1138 7.85 14.22 17.46
C SER A 1138 9.26 13.62 17.37
N ASN A 1139 10.28 14.41 17.71
CA ASN A 1139 11.67 13.94 17.82
C ASN A 1139 11.88 13.05 19.07
N ASP A 1140 11.19 13.36 20.16
CA ASP A 1140 11.28 12.61 21.42
C ASP A 1140 10.42 11.33 21.37
N VAL A 1141 10.94 10.30 20.70
CA VAL A 1141 10.32 8.96 20.68
C VAL A 1141 10.79 8.17 21.90
N GLN A 1142 9.85 7.62 22.66
CA GLN A 1142 10.16 6.77 23.83
C GLN A 1142 9.39 5.45 23.71
N ILE A 1143 10.09 4.34 23.52
CA ILE A 1143 9.52 2.99 23.66
C ILE A 1143 9.83 2.47 25.06
N ALA A 1144 8.81 2.03 25.78
CA ALA A 1144 8.95 1.38 27.08
C ALA A 1144 7.93 0.24 27.15
N TYR A 1145 8.43 -0.99 27.29
CA TYR A 1145 7.63 -2.20 27.30
C TYR A 1145 8.01 -3.14 28.44
N GLN A 1146 7.05 -3.97 28.84
CA GLN A 1146 7.24 -5.09 29.75
C GLN A 1146 6.45 -6.29 29.21
N ALA A 1147 7.11 -7.43 29.07
CA ALA A 1147 6.51 -8.67 28.58
C ALA A 1147 6.62 -9.78 29.64
N SER A 1148 5.60 -10.64 29.72
CA SER A 1148 5.58 -11.85 30.54
C SER A 1148 4.94 -13.00 29.77
N GLY A 1149 5.52 -14.20 29.87
CA GLY A 1149 5.04 -15.40 29.19
C GLY A 1149 4.62 -16.48 30.20
N GLU A 1150 3.45 -17.07 29.97
CA GLU A 1150 2.89 -18.16 30.77
C GLU A 1150 2.67 -19.40 29.87
N LEU A 1151 3.15 -20.57 30.30
CA LEU A 1151 2.98 -21.83 29.57
C LEU A 1151 1.65 -22.49 29.95
N LEU A 1152 0.65 -22.43 29.08
CA LEU A 1152 -0.67 -23.02 29.32
C LEU A 1152 -0.62 -24.56 29.32
N ASP A 1153 -1.46 -25.18 30.14
CA ASP A 1153 -1.72 -26.63 30.10
C ASP A 1153 -2.60 -27.01 28.90
N PRO A 1154 -2.49 -28.24 28.36
CA PRO A 1154 -3.14 -28.63 27.11
C PRO A 1154 -4.66 -28.36 27.06
N ASP A 1155 -5.37 -28.66 28.15
CA ASP A 1155 -6.83 -28.56 28.22
C ASP A 1155 -7.37 -27.12 28.16
N HIS A 1156 -6.53 -26.12 28.47
CA HIS A 1156 -6.92 -24.70 28.46
C HIS A 1156 -6.89 -24.05 27.06
N TYR A 1157 -6.41 -24.76 26.04
CA TYR A 1157 -6.20 -24.21 24.69
C TYR A 1157 -7.48 -23.71 23.99
N ILE A 1158 -8.61 -24.42 24.17
CA ILE A 1158 -9.81 -24.35 23.31
C ILE A 1158 -10.52 -22.96 23.33
N ARG A 1159 -10.22 -22.08 24.29
CA ARG A 1159 -10.87 -20.76 24.44
C ARG A 1159 -9.93 -19.56 24.35
N ALA A 1160 -8.63 -19.75 24.15
CA ALA A 1160 -7.65 -18.67 24.18
C ALA A 1160 -7.49 -18.01 22.80
N ARG A 1161 -7.88 -16.73 22.68
CA ARG A 1161 -7.69 -15.89 21.47
C ARG A 1161 -6.82 -14.68 21.80
N ASN A 1162 -6.15 -14.14 20.79
CA ASN A 1162 -5.39 -12.90 20.87
C ASN A 1162 -6.30 -11.72 21.25
N ASN A 1163 -5.88 -10.94 22.25
CA ASN A 1163 -6.65 -9.84 22.84
C ASN A 1163 -5.79 -8.57 22.96
N PRO A 1164 -6.12 -7.46 22.27
CA PRO A 1164 -7.21 -7.32 21.32
C PRO A 1164 -7.02 -8.20 20.09
N ALA A 1165 -8.13 -8.50 19.42
CA ALA A 1165 -8.12 -9.22 18.14
C ALA A 1165 -7.25 -8.48 17.11
N ILE A 1166 -6.61 -9.23 16.22
CA ILE A 1166 -5.77 -8.68 15.16
C ILE A 1166 -6.65 -7.88 14.18
N PRO A 1167 -6.31 -6.61 13.83
CA PRO A 1167 -7.05 -5.85 12.82
C PRO A 1167 -7.04 -6.56 11.45
N PRO A 1168 -8.17 -6.64 10.71
CA PRO A 1168 -8.24 -7.34 9.42
C PRO A 1168 -7.18 -6.88 8.39
N GLN A 1169 -6.90 -5.59 8.36
CA GLN A 1169 -5.91 -4.95 7.47
C GLN A 1169 -4.45 -5.33 7.83
N ALA A 1170 -4.21 -5.85 9.03
CA ALA A 1170 -2.90 -6.25 9.55
C ALA A 1170 -2.78 -7.78 9.73
N LEU A 1171 -3.73 -8.56 9.19
CA LEU A 1171 -3.86 -9.99 9.49
C LEU A 1171 -2.65 -10.82 9.04
N GLY A 1172 -2.15 -10.62 7.82
CA GLY A 1172 -0.98 -11.30 7.27
C GLY A 1172 0.33 -10.88 7.95
N LEU A 1173 0.44 -9.64 8.42
CA LEU A 1173 1.58 -9.15 9.20
C LEU A 1173 1.69 -9.89 10.56
N HIS A 1174 0.54 -10.16 11.19
CA HIS A 1174 0.44 -10.80 12.50
C HIS A 1174 0.13 -12.31 12.44
N ILE A 1175 0.29 -12.96 11.28
CA ILE A 1175 0.00 -14.40 11.15
C ILE A 1175 1.02 -15.27 11.92
N LEU A 1176 0.56 -16.43 12.40
CA LEU A 1176 1.42 -17.44 12.99
C LEU A 1176 2.25 -18.14 11.91
N ARG A 1177 3.56 -18.24 12.12
CA ARG A 1177 4.50 -18.99 11.26
C ARG A 1177 5.11 -20.16 12.02
N PRO A 1178 5.44 -21.29 11.37
CA PRO A 1178 6.17 -22.37 12.02
C PRO A 1178 7.58 -21.93 12.44
N VAL A 1179 8.12 -22.58 13.47
CA VAL A 1179 9.52 -22.47 13.87
C VAL A 1179 10.19 -23.81 13.61
N TYR A 1180 11.21 -23.79 12.77
CA TYR A 1180 12.04 -24.96 12.40
C TYR A 1180 13.24 -25.11 13.35
#